data_AF-A0AAE0G9K7-F1
#
_entry.id   AF-A0AAE0G9K7-F1
#
_cell.length_a   1.000
_cell.length_b   1.000
_cell.length_c   1.000
_cell.angle_alpha   90.00
_cell.angle_beta   90.00
_cell.angle_gamma   90.00
#
_symmetry.space_group_name_H-M   'P 1'
#
loop_
_entity.id
_entity.type
_entity.pdbx_description
1 polymer ?
#
loop_
_entity_poly.entity_id
_entity_poly.type
_entity_poly.pdbx_seq_one_letter_code
_entity_poly.pdbx_strand_id
1 'polypeptide(L)'
;MEVPPVQSFDQMSKAGTGLGKESVLYGIRDFPFVVMGAATLLLLWRADLLIAALLRPPRDGMAWKRCRAAAEQLLRTLVDLMMLAPLAILLGTLYRLPNVGLRLAGAAGRPITSGGAPRLQARAVRFEFPERGAPRVLVEATKPAGLTLRRGARIRALGTGFWSAVGDHLGQTVMGAARGFLPLNLAPGRGIDAESFVKGEGNVAFRINVGVNLKRRAVADHLSAMAQISSGGGAGIDPGGQEEESARVLLQMEGHDMRGKPCVLLALWLPLGVLAEAASSESQPFEVPRQYLELSEAQLEAVWEEAKDEPGIRDVFAVVVATEFVQFLLEVAHLVMFVFSAVSPIRLLMATGTIIEPKKRWQLRLCQRVLLSYRRTDWYIESFLQNLVPTMNDSLKEDVDQMATSMIAAACRSLKQEHLESFDSESKILQKLLKCADKACDENVGEFLPLLRRCIDMQDAALHYVVMRPMVHVALWAARLDRNEHAIVLQRLNTAQASFQEARQQQLSKAERQLDAAWERLREAEGGSGSGIRLREWGPHHKEVGTVRHIIRMYAAKTLLDLCGLLLLVMMMLTVVRVLPLMAELRESGVPCTFIGLVGTQSQRAAQRHLRKFGMDGWLLLQTLFFSAVVAATVVQLFDFLGEAMQARSLPELRNCALQHMKEAFSYFLWVLSLGTYFKLYKEAAHAAIYVALIPVLHLSDLVVTHQQGPAVGTVKANATFAFYSCFALWAGLVAGPFVVVYQVVPGVVNSATGVVTNPDRIQAGLLAVAGIFGVVVAVGFMRLWWNPLMRRGDPGKGWTPPTARITWPNLLALTTIVVETLQVSAAVVHTSVGHLKGPGTSSAAAAAEALLLMLGEGSYAPLFWIAVALVAVWSIVSTVPIVIKNERDKEELVAHPVYRNLGYALSQPLFLSIVLCLVKPFHCNYGSVGVSEPARVVSQLSETCWVGAQVGMSAVGLLLLTFFLLTSLLMSPACGLRCVQTDMLADVQYPALYTTGVYLLHALMVLVGLFGSPWPGEASKVLLGLAVLELLWTPAYPALHQARVCCIAYIAPLRFWSSVLIAFTAAVCAIADVSALHDSTL
;
A
#
# COMPACT_ATOMS: atom_id res chain seq x y z
N MET A 1 62.63 32.15 52.78
CA MET A 1 62.89 31.20 51.67
C MET A 1 64.37 30.91 51.70
N GLU A 2 64.73 29.75 52.23
CA GLU A 2 66.08 29.21 52.17
C GLU A 2 66.36 28.75 50.74
N VAL A 3 67.53 29.14 50.22
CA VAL A 3 68.00 28.74 48.90
C VAL A 3 68.63 27.35 49.05
N PRO A 4 68.09 26.29 48.40
CA PRO A 4 68.74 24.99 48.42
C PRO A 4 69.96 24.99 47.47
N PRO A 5 70.95 24.12 47.73
CA PRO A 5 72.25 24.18 47.06
C PRO A 5 72.15 23.70 45.60
N VAL A 6 72.96 24.34 44.76
CA VAL A 6 73.17 23.98 43.35
C VAL A 6 73.71 22.56 43.28
N GLN A 7 72.89 21.62 42.80
CA GLN A 7 73.37 20.32 42.38
C GLN A 7 74.28 20.48 41.16
N SER A 8 75.45 19.86 41.26
CA SER A 8 76.57 19.91 40.32
C SER A 8 76.18 19.61 38.87
N PHE A 9 76.73 20.42 37.96
CA PHE A 9 76.61 20.37 36.50
C PHE A 9 77.02 19.02 35.85
N ASP A 10 77.69 18.13 36.61
CA ASP A 10 78.23 16.85 36.11
C ASP A 10 77.19 15.72 35.95
N GLN A 11 76.00 15.82 36.54
CA GLN A 11 74.95 14.81 36.33
C GLN A 11 74.11 15.03 35.06
N MET A 12 74.16 16.20 34.43
CA MET A 12 73.46 16.46 33.16
C MET A 12 74.23 15.98 31.92
N SER A 13 75.54 15.75 32.00
CA SER A 13 76.36 15.33 30.86
C SER A 13 76.17 13.85 30.46
N LYS A 14 75.75 12.97 31.38
CA LYS A 14 75.64 11.51 31.13
C LYS A 14 74.25 11.00 30.71
N ALA A 15 73.23 11.86 30.65
CA ALA A 15 71.90 11.51 30.14
C ALA A 15 71.70 11.85 28.63
N GLY A 16 72.72 12.38 27.97
CA GLY A 16 72.60 13.04 26.66
C GLY A 16 72.63 12.15 25.40
N THR A 17 72.84 10.83 25.48
CA THR A 17 73.09 10.01 24.28
C THR A 17 71.97 9.03 23.89
N GLY A 18 70.86 8.96 24.65
CA GLY A 18 69.68 8.15 24.31
C GLY A 18 68.46 8.94 23.78
N LEU A 19 68.44 10.26 23.93
CA LEU A 19 67.25 11.10 23.72
C LEU A 19 66.98 11.49 22.24
N GLY A 20 67.88 11.16 21.30
CA GLY A 20 67.80 11.66 19.93
C GLY A 20 66.66 11.09 19.06
N LYS A 21 66.20 9.86 19.32
CA LYS A 21 65.14 9.23 18.50
C LYS A 21 63.73 9.37 19.11
N GLU A 22 63.60 9.32 20.43
CA GLU A 22 62.29 9.49 21.08
C GLU A 22 61.84 10.96 21.08
N SER A 23 62.74 11.93 21.28
CA SER A 23 62.39 13.36 21.26
C SER A 23 61.85 13.83 19.90
N VAL A 24 62.36 13.29 18.79
CA VAL A 24 61.84 13.59 17.43
C VAL A 24 60.45 12.99 17.23
N LEU A 25 60.20 11.79 17.75
CA LEU A 25 58.89 11.14 17.66
C LEU A 25 57.83 11.89 18.50
N TYR A 26 58.19 12.35 19.71
CA TYR A 26 57.32 13.19 20.53
C TYR A 26 57.10 14.58 19.90
N GLY A 27 58.14 15.18 19.30
CA GLY A 27 58.01 16.44 18.57
C GLY A 27 57.05 16.37 17.38
N ILE A 28 57.12 15.30 16.58
CA ILE A 28 56.19 15.08 15.45
C ILE A 28 54.77 14.83 15.95
N ARG A 29 54.62 14.05 17.03
CA ARG A 29 53.31 13.76 17.65
C ARG A 29 52.65 15.00 18.24
N ASP A 30 53.43 15.90 18.86
CA ASP A 30 52.91 17.10 19.53
C ASP A 30 52.78 18.30 18.58
N PHE A 31 53.42 18.27 17.40
CA PHE A 31 53.38 19.34 16.41
C PHE A 31 51.95 19.81 16.04
N PRO A 32 50.97 18.92 15.76
CA PRO A 32 49.60 19.36 15.51
C PRO A 32 49.00 20.15 16.68
N PHE A 33 49.29 19.75 17.93
CA PHE A 33 48.76 20.43 19.12
C PHE A 33 49.45 21.77 19.38
N VAL A 34 50.72 21.92 18.99
CA VAL A 34 51.41 23.21 19.00
C VAL A 34 50.79 24.17 17.98
N VAL A 35 50.49 23.69 16.77
CA VAL A 35 49.79 24.49 15.74
C VAL A 35 48.38 24.87 16.23
N MET A 36 47.65 23.93 16.82
CA MET A 36 46.32 24.19 17.40
C MET A 36 46.40 25.24 18.51
N GLY A 37 47.36 25.11 19.42
CA GLY A 37 47.58 26.06 20.51
C GLY A 37 47.97 27.45 19.98
N ALA A 38 48.85 27.52 18.98
CA ALA A 38 49.22 28.77 18.33
C ALA A 38 48.01 29.45 17.66
N ALA A 39 47.15 28.68 16.98
CA ALA A 39 45.92 29.20 16.39
C ALA A 39 44.97 29.77 17.46
N THR A 40 44.79 29.08 18.59
CA THR A 40 43.99 29.59 19.73
C THR A 40 44.59 30.87 20.32
N LEU A 41 45.93 30.96 20.42
CA LEU A 41 46.62 32.16 20.90
C LEU A 41 46.44 33.34 19.93
N LEU A 42 46.56 33.11 18.62
CA LEU A 42 46.38 34.13 17.58
C LEU A 42 44.96 34.71 17.56
N LEU A 43 43.95 33.89 17.87
CA LEU A 43 42.56 34.34 17.94
C LEU A 43 42.25 35.19 19.19
N LEU A 44 43.16 35.26 20.17
CA LEU A 44 43.11 36.02 21.44
C LEU A 44 41.91 35.71 22.37
N TRP A 45 40.78 35.22 21.86
CA TRP A 45 39.53 35.02 22.59
C TRP A 45 39.67 34.05 23.75
N ARG A 46 40.43 32.94 23.61
CA ARG A 46 40.65 31.95 24.68
C ARG A 46 42.13 31.79 25.05
N ALA A 47 42.97 32.75 24.67
CA ALA A 47 44.42 32.66 24.82
C ALA A 47 44.86 32.51 26.29
N ASP A 48 44.25 33.27 27.19
CA ASP A 48 44.50 33.21 28.64
C ASP A 48 44.10 31.87 29.29
N LEU A 49 43.00 31.25 28.87
CA LEU A 49 42.56 29.94 29.37
C LEU A 49 43.54 28.85 28.93
N LEU A 50 44.01 28.92 27.69
CA LEU A 50 45.04 28.04 27.19
C LEU A 50 46.37 28.25 27.93
N ILE A 51 46.82 29.50 28.11
CA ILE A 51 48.04 29.84 28.86
C ILE A 51 47.92 29.32 30.30
N ALA A 52 46.79 29.55 30.97
CA ALA A 52 46.55 29.06 32.33
C ALA A 52 46.58 27.53 32.40
N ALA A 53 46.03 26.83 31.40
CA ALA A 53 46.09 25.37 31.33
C ALA A 53 47.52 24.85 31.09
N LEU A 54 48.32 25.56 30.30
CA LEU A 54 49.72 25.23 30.00
C LEU A 54 50.66 25.50 31.19
N LEU A 55 50.42 26.59 31.94
CA LEU A 55 51.21 27.01 33.09
C LEU A 55 50.95 26.21 34.38
N ARG A 56 49.86 25.44 34.46
CA ARG A 56 49.61 24.58 35.63
C ARG A 56 50.71 23.51 35.74
N PRO A 57 51.36 23.36 36.91
CA PRO A 57 52.39 22.35 37.10
C PRO A 57 51.76 20.96 36.93
N PRO A 58 52.34 20.07 36.11
CA PRO A 58 51.78 18.76 35.86
C PRO A 58 51.84 17.94 37.17
N ARG A 59 50.69 17.71 37.80
CA ARG A 59 50.64 16.91 39.03
C ARG A 59 50.92 15.41 38.81
N ASP A 60 50.85 14.93 37.58
CA ASP A 60 51.30 13.58 37.17
C ASP A 60 51.72 13.66 35.70
N GLY A 61 52.92 13.17 35.36
CA GLY A 61 53.62 13.37 34.09
C GLY A 61 52.91 12.91 32.81
N MET A 62 51.93 13.67 32.31
CA MET A 62 51.38 13.48 30.97
C MET A 62 51.35 14.79 30.18
N ALA A 63 52.32 14.94 29.27
CA ALA A 63 52.29 15.93 28.18
C ALA A 63 50.95 15.95 27.43
N TRP A 64 50.27 14.79 27.37
CA TRP A 64 48.93 14.63 26.81
C TRP A 64 47.87 15.59 27.40
N LYS A 65 47.92 15.94 28.70
CA LYS A 65 46.95 16.89 29.28
C LYS A 65 47.08 18.28 28.66
N ARG A 66 48.31 18.70 28.30
CA ARG A 66 48.57 19.97 27.60
C ARG A 66 48.13 19.91 26.14
N CYS A 67 48.41 18.80 25.45
CA CYS A 67 47.95 18.58 24.08
C CYS A 67 46.42 18.58 23.99
N ARG A 68 45.75 17.88 24.91
CA ARG A 68 44.29 17.89 25.05
C ARG A 68 43.74 19.29 25.32
N ALA A 69 44.37 20.05 26.22
CA ALA A 69 43.95 21.43 26.51
C ALA A 69 44.05 22.34 25.26
N ALA A 70 45.11 22.21 24.46
CA ALA A 70 45.26 22.95 23.20
C ALA A 70 44.16 22.60 22.19
N ALA A 71 43.88 21.31 21.98
CA ALA A 71 42.81 20.86 21.09
C ALA A 71 41.42 21.28 21.59
N GLU A 72 41.16 21.14 22.88
CA GLU A 72 39.88 21.49 23.50
C GLU A 72 39.60 22.99 23.42
N GLN A 73 40.59 23.84 23.72
CA GLN A 73 40.40 25.28 23.61
C GLN A 73 40.24 25.73 22.16
N LEU A 74 40.98 25.15 21.20
CA LEU A 74 40.76 25.44 19.79
C LEU A 74 39.35 25.05 19.34
N LEU A 75 38.88 23.85 19.68
CA LEU A 75 37.54 23.41 19.33
C LEU A 75 36.48 24.34 19.91
N ARG A 76 36.61 24.73 21.20
CA ARG A 76 35.71 25.69 21.82
C ARG A 76 35.79 27.08 21.15
N THR A 77 36.97 27.54 20.73
CA THR A 77 37.12 28.79 19.97
C THR A 77 36.42 28.72 18.61
N LEU A 78 36.52 27.59 17.89
CA LEU A 78 35.83 27.39 16.62
C LEU A 78 34.31 27.38 16.82
N VAL A 79 33.81 26.74 17.88
CA VAL A 79 32.38 26.78 18.24
C VAL A 79 31.94 28.20 18.56
N ASP A 80 32.70 28.95 19.36
CA ASP A 80 32.39 30.36 19.66
C ASP A 80 32.36 31.21 18.37
N LEU A 81 33.28 30.96 17.43
CA LEU A 81 33.32 31.64 16.12
C LEU A 81 32.07 31.33 15.28
N MET A 82 31.63 30.07 15.25
CA MET A 82 30.38 29.68 14.58
C MET A 82 29.15 30.35 15.19
N MET A 83 29.18 30.64 16.49
CA MET A 83 28.08 31.31 17.20
C MET A 83 28.01 32.82 16.96
N LEU A 84 29.02 33.43 16.30
CA LEU A 84 28.96 34.85 15.94
C LEU A 84 27.85 35.17 14.94
N ALA A 85 27.56 34.28 13.99
CA ALA A 85 26.47 34.48 13.03
C ALA A 85 25.07 34.42 13.71
N PRO A 86 24.74 33.40 14.53
CA PRO A 86 23.56 33.42 15.39
C PRO A 86 23.47 34.66 16.28
N LEU A 87 24.59 35.08 16.89
CA LEU A 87 24.64 36.30 17.70
C LEU A 87 24.31 37.55 16.87
N ALA A 88 24.83 37.67 15.65
CA ALA A 88 24.51 38.79 14.75
C ALA A 88 23.01 38.84 14.41
N ILE A 89 22.35 37.69 14.21
CA ILE A 89 20.90 37.62 14.01
C ILE A 89 20.15 38.06 15.28
N LEU A 90 20.57 37.59 16.47
CA LEU A 90 19.98 38.00 17.75
C LEU A 90 20.18 39.50 18.01
N LEU A 91 21.32 40.06 17.62
CA LEU A 91 21.61 41.50 17.68
C LEU A 91 20.69 42.28 16.73
N GLY A 92 20.54 41.81 15.48
CA GLY A 92 19.68 42.45 14.49
C GLY A 92 18.19 42.49 14.86
N THR A 93 17.72 41.54 15.68
CA THR A 93 16.30 41.47 16.11
C THR A 93 15.99 42.31 17.35
N LEU A 94 17.02 42.79 18.07
CA LEU A 94 16.98 43.64 19.28
C LEU A 94 16.19 43.12 20.50
N TYR A 95 15.11 42.35 20.35
CA TYR A 95 14.23 41.97 21.47
C TYR A 95 14.85 40.90 22.40
N ARG A 96 15.76 40.06 21.89
CA ARG A 96 16.48 39.03 22.68
C ARG A 96 17.81 39.49 23.25
N LEU A 97 18.31 40.63 22.77
CA LEU A 97 19.59 41.17 23.19
C LEU A 97 19.69 41.37 24.71
N PRO A 98 18.66 41.86 25.43
CA PRO A 98 18.74 41.97 26.88
C PRO A 98 18.94 40.63 27.58
N ASN A 99 18.29 39.55 27.11
CA ASN A 99 18.43 38.22 27.73
C ASN A 99 19.81 37.62 27.49
N VAL A 100 20.33 37.74 26.27
CA VAL A 100 21.71 37.32 25.94
C VAL A 100 22.70 38.12 26.79
N GLY A 101 22.55 39.44 26.84
CA GLY A 101 23.40 40.34 27.61
C GLY A 101 23.38 40.02 29.11
N LEU A 102 22.20 39.83 29.71
CA LEU A 102 22.05 39.49 31.12
C LEU A 102 22.66 38.13 31.47
N ARG A 103 22.46 37.10 30.62
CA ARG A 103 23.05 35.78 30.83
C ARG A 103 24.57 35.78 30.69
N LEU A 104 25.10 36.49 29.70
CA LEU A 104 26.55 36.65 29.53
C LEU A 104 27.18 37.50 30.65
N ALA A 105 26.49 38.56 31.09
CA ALA A 105 26.91 39.37 32.22
C ALA A 105 26.95 38.54 33.52
N GLY A 106 26.00 37.62 33.71
CA GLY A 106 25.99 36.72 34.86
C GLY A 106 27.18 35.78 34.91
N ALA A 107 27.65 35.33 33.73
CA ALA A 107 28.85 34.52 33.60
C ALA A 107 30.16 35.36 33.65
N ALA A 108 30.07 36.70 33.69
CA ALA A 108 31.22 37.61 33.65
C ALA A 108 31.98 37.71 34.96
N GLY A 109 31.27 37.59 36.06
CA GLY A 109 31.88 37.63 37.37
C GLY A 109 32.29 36.24 37.82
N ARG A 110 33.58 35.89 37.74
CA ARG A 110 34.09 34.68 38.43
C ARG A 110 34.09 34.89 39.95
N PRO A 111 33.69 33.89 40.76
CA PRO A 111 33.87 33.91 42.21
C PRO A 111 35.34 33.93 42.60
N ILE A 112 35.66 34.72 43.63
CA ILE A 112 36.99 34.66 44.25
C ILE A 112 37.03 33.37 45.06
N THR A 113 37.69 32.36 44.51
CA THR A 113 37.93 31.05 45.17
C THR A 113 39.40 30.86 45.55
N SER A 114 40.29 31.77 45.10
CA SER A 114 41.73 31.73 45.32
C SER A 114 42.17 32.84 46.28
N GLY A 115 41.97 32.64 47.58
CA GLY A 115 42.26 33.66 48.60
C GLY A 115 42.48 33.19 50.04
N GLY A 116 42.23 31.90 50.34
CA GLY A 116 42.22 31.35 51.70
C GLY A 116 40.90 31.57 52.43
N ALA A 117 40.80 31.03 53.64
CA ALA A 117 39.64 31.14 54.55
C ALA A 117 39.11 32.59 54.66
N PRO A 118 37.80 32.76 54.91
CA PRO A 118 37.18 34.08 55.01
C PRO A 118 37.91 34.93 56.05
N ARG A 119 38.26 36.16 55.65
CA ARG A 119 39.09 37.03 56.50
C ARG A 119 38.34 37.55 57.72
N LEU A 120 37.01 37.64 57.66
CA LEU A 120 36.15 37.94 58.79
C LEU A 120 35.47 36.67 59.27
N GLN A 121 35.48 36.45 60.58
CA GLN A 121 34.70 35.39 61.21
C GLN A 121 33.43 36.01 61.80
N ALA A 122 32.26 35.67 61.27
CA ALA A 122 30.99 36.18 61.78
C ALA A 122 30.72 35.63 63.18
N ARG A 123 30.41 36.53 64.12
CA ARG A 123 29.92 36.21 65.48
C ARG A 123 28.40 36.19 65.55
N ALA A 124 27.77 37.15 64.89
CA ALA A 124 26.32 37.24 64.76
C ALA A 124 25.95 37.85 63.41
N VAL A 125 24.92 37.30 62.79
CA VAL A 125 24.32 37.87 61.57
C VAL A 125 22.85 38.04 61.83
N ARG A 126 22.31 39.23 61.56
CA ARG A 126 20.88 39.50 61.68
C ARG A 126 20.29 40.00 60.37
N PHE A 127 19.17 39.43 59.96
CA PHE A 127 18.41 39.84 58.78
C PHE A 127 17.23 40.73 59.19
N GLU A 128 17.07 41.85 58.49
CA GLU A 128 15.96 42.79 58.67
C GLU A 128 15.25 42.97 57.32
N PHE A 129 13.99 42.52 57.25
CA PHE A 129 13.16 42.62 56.04
C PHE A 129 12.02 43.62 56.26
N PRO A 130 12.21 44.93 56.03
CA PRO A 130 11.17 45.92 56.31
C PRO A 130 9.87 45.62 55.52
N GLU A 131 8.70 46.00 56.05
CA GLU A 131 7.40 45.77 55.38
C GLU A 131 7.39 46.27 53.93
N ARG A 132 8.00 47.44 53.71
CA ARG A 132 8.38 47.99 52.42
C ARG A 132 9.74 48.67 52.54
N GLY A 133 10.73 48.16 51.82
CA GLY A 133 12.06 48.77 51.81
C GLY A 133 13.16 47.81 51.35
N ALA A 134 14.41 48.27 51.48
CA ALA A 134 15.60 47.48 51.21
C ALA A 134 15.86 46.49 52.36
N PRO A 135 16.02 45.18 52.10
CA PRO A 135 16.44 44.25 53.13
C PRO A 135 17.86 44.59 53.59
N ARG A 136 18.10 44.43 54.90
CA ARG A 136 19.35 44.78 55.56
C ARG A 136 19.94 43.54 56.21
N VAL A 137 21.26 43.43 56.12
CA VAL A 137 22.03 42.39 56.81
C VAL A 137 22.97 43.10 57.78
N LEU A 138 22.78 42.86 59.06
CA LEU A 138 23.63 43.34 60.15
C LEU A 138 24.64 42.24 60.45
N VAL A 139 25.93 42.52 60.28
CA VAL A 139 26.99 41.54 60.53
C VAL A 139 27.88 42.05 61.65
N GLU A 140 28.00 41.26 62.71
CA GLU A 140 28.99 41.42 63.77
C GLU A 140 30.07 40.36 63.54
N ALA A 141 31.30 40.76 63.27
CA ALA A 141 32.40 39.86 62.93
C ALA A 141 33.72 40.24 63.61
N THR A 142 34.62 39.28 63.78
CA THR A 142 36.00 39.55 64.18
C THR A 142 36.86 39.89 62.97
N LYS A 143 37.67 40.92 63.11
CA LYS A 143 38.51 41.46 62.04
C LYS A 143 39.99 41.24 62.37
N PRO A 144 40.77 40.61 61.47
CA PRO A 144 42.21 40.43 61.65
C PRO A 144 42.94 41.76 61.54
N ALA A 145 44.04 41.91 62.29
CA ALA A 145 44.88 43.11 62.29
C ALA A 145 45.36 43.44 60.86
N GLY A 146 45.21 44.70 60.44
CA GLY A 146 45.68 45.20 59.15
C GLY A 146 44.73 44.99 57.94
N LEU A 147 43.52 44.46 58.12
CA LEU A 147 42.52 44.39 57.04
C LEU A 147 41.88 45.77 56.81
N THR A 148 42.11 46.41 55.66
CA THR A 148 41.40 47.64 55.27
C THR A 148 40.91 47.53 53.83
N LEU A 149 39.68 48.01 53.59
CA LEU A 149 39.03 47.91 52.28
C LEU A 149 39.46 49.05 51.37
N ARG A 150 40.14 48.74 50.27
CA ARG A 150 40.62 49.76 49.32
C ARG A 150 39.55 50.25 48.33
N ARG A 151 38.60 49.39 47.93
CA ARG A 151 37.67 49.66 46.80
C ARG A 151 36.24 49.11 47.02
N GLY A 152 35.67 49.36 48.20
CA GLY A 152 34.36 48.82 48.57
C GLY A 152 34.36 47.29 48.65
N ALA A 153 33.17 46.70 48.82
CA ALA A 153 33.00 45.25 48.80
C ALA A 153 31.92 44.86 47.78
N ARG A 154 31.81 43.57 47.48
CA ARG A 154 30.78 43.03 46.60
C ARG A 154 30.12 41.83 47.27
N ILE A 155 28.84 41.60 47.00
CA ILE A 155 28.15 40.40 47.47
C ILE A 155 27.76 39.53 46.28
N ARG A 156 27.99 38.23 46.43
CA ARG A 156 27.55 37.20 45.50
C ARG A 156 26.75 36.13 46.25
N ALA A 157 25.75 35.57 45.57
CA ALA A 157 25.05 34.37 46.00
C ALA A 157 25.53 33.20 45.12
N LEU A 158 26.06 32.15 45.75
CA LEU A 158 26.53 30.92 45.12
C LEU A 158 25.70 29.72 45.62
N GLY A 159 25.78 28.60 44.91
CA GLY A 159 25.07 27.35 45.23
C GLY A 159 24.17 26.91 44.09
N THR A 160 24.42 25.71 43.54
CA THR A 160 23.66 25.19 42.40
C THR A 160 22.20 24.92 42.75
N GLY A 161 21.96 24.31 43.93
CA GLY A 161 20.62 24.03 44.45
C GLY A 161 19.77 25.29 44.70
N PHE A 162 20.40 26.39 45.14
CA PHE A 162 19.72 27.68 45.26
C PHE A 162 19.26 28.18 43.88
N TRP A 163 20.16 28.22 42.91
CA TRP A 163 19.84 28.75 41.59
C TRP A 163 18.90 27.85 40.80
N SER A 164 18.94 26.53 40.98
CA SER A 164 17.94 25.63 40.41
C SER A 164 16.56 25.91 40.99
N ALA A 165 16.43 26.05 42.31
CA ALA A 165 15.16 26.40 42.96
C ALA A 165 14.62 27.77 42.48
N VAL A 166 15.50 28.76 42.30
CA VAL A 166 15.14 30.06 41.68
C VAL A 166 14.66 29.88 40.24
N GLY A 167 15.35 29.05 39.45
CA GLY A 167 15.00 28.74 38.06
C GLY A 167 13.67 28.01 37.91
N ASP A 168 13.36 27.10 38.84
CA ASP A 168 12.12 26.31 38.83
C ASP A 168 10.92 27.13 39.31
N HIS A 169 11.09 27.98 40.33
CA HIS A 169 10.01 28.82 40.85
C HIS A 169 9.76 30.09 40.03
N LEU A 170 10.82 30.85 39.76
CA LEU A 170 10.71 32.18 39.12
C LEU A 170 11.00 32.15 37.62
N GLY A 171 11.45 31.01 37.10
CA GLY A 171 11.80 30.83 35.69
C GLY A 171 13.27 31.11 35.39
N GLN A 172 13.80 30.36 34.42
CA GLN A 172 15.21 30.41 33.97
C GLN A 172 15.67 31.81 33.50
N THR A 173 14.75 32.65 33.00
CA THR A 173 15.06 34.03 32.60
C THR A 173 15.33 34.92 33.81
N VAL A 174 14.51 34.79 34.87
CA VAL A 174 14.69 35.56 36.11
C VAL A 174 15.95 35.11 36.82
N MET A 175 16.21 33.80 36.88
CA MET A 175 17.47 33.25 37.39
C MET A 175 18.68 33.82 36.64
N GLY A 176 18.64 33.82 35.29
CA GLY A 176 19.71 34.38 34.46
C GLY A 176 19.91 35.89 34.67
N ALA A 177 18.82 36.65 34.78
CA ALA A 177 18.88 38.08 35.08
C ALA A 177 19.46 38.34 36.47
N ALA A 178 18.99 37.62 37.49
CA ALA A 178 19.46 37.74 38.87
C ALA A 178 20.96 37.41 38.99
N ARG A 179 21.42 36.34 38.32
CA ARG A 179 22.87 36.06 38.18
C ARG A 179 23.60 37.19 37.46
N GLY A 180 23.00 37.76 36.42
CA GLY A 180 23.49 38.93 35.68
C GLY A 180 23.70 40.19 36.51
N PHE A 181 22.88 40.38 37.56
CA PHE A 181 23.03 41.49 38.51
C PHE A 181 24.07 41.23 39.60
N LEU A 182 24.60 40.01 39.70
CA LEU A 182 25.66 39.65 40.64
C LEU A 182 27.04 39.71 39.96
N PRO A 183 28.08 40.18 40.67
CA PRO A 183 28.07 40.51 42.09
C PRO A 183 27.51 41.93 42.34
N LEU A 184 26.76 42.10 43.43
CA LEU A 184 26.22 43.38 43.85
C LEU A 184 27.35 44.25 44.42
N ASN A 185 27.64 45.38 43.76
CA ASN A 185 28.66 46.31 44.22
C ASN A 185 28.15 47.13 45.42
N LEU A 186 28.82 47.01 46.56
CA LEU A 186 28.54 47.76 47.77
C LEU A 186 29.46 48.98 47.81
N ALA A 187 28.93 50.12 47.37
CA ALA A 187 29.63 51.39 47.46
C ALA A 187 29.79 51.80 48.94
N PRO A 188 30.96 52.33 49.35
CA PRO A 188 31.17 52.84 50.70
C PRO A 188 30.16 53.96 51.01
N GLY A 189 29.47 53.87 52.15
CA GLY A 189 28.46 54.83 52.61
C GLY A 189 27.03 54.60 52.08
N ARG A 190 26.85 53.84 50.98
CA ARG A 190 25.51 53.56 50.40
C ARG A 190 25.07 52.10 50.58
N GLY A 191 26.01 51.17 50.44
CA GLY A 191 25.77 49.72 50.54
C GLY A 191 26.44 49.05 51.73
N ILE A 192 27.59 49.57 52.17
CA ILE A 192 28.30 49.18 53.39
C ILE A 192 28.70 50.44 54.15
N ASP A 193 28.49 50.42 55.47
CA ASP A 193 29.07 51.41 56.35
C ASP A 193 30.58 51.23 56.44
N ALA A 194 31.32 51.96 55.60
CA ALA A 194 32.76 51.81 55.48
C ALA A 194 33.51 52.40 56.69
N GLU A 195 32.89 53.33 57.44
CA GLU A 195 33.53 53.95 58.59
C GLU A 195 33.69 52.99 59.77
N SER A 196 32.68 52.16 60.04
CA SER A 196 32.75 51.10 61.04
C SER A 196 33.80 50.05 60.69
N PHE A 197 34.05 49.81 59.40
CA PHE A 197 35.07 48.89 58.93
C PHE A 197 36.51 49.41 59.12
N VAL A 198 36.71 50.73 59.16
CA VAL A 198 38.05 51.36 59.26
C VAL A 198 38.46 51.65 60.71
N LYS A 199 37.52 51.94 61.61
CA LYS A 199 37.79 52.49 62.96
C LYS A 199 38.04 51.46 64.09
N GLY A 200 38.11 50.15 63.83
CA GLY A 200 38.26 49.13 64.89
C GLY A 200 39.33 48.06 64.63
N GLU A 201 40.13 47.76 65.65
CA GLU A 201 40.85 46.50 65.82
C GLU A 201 39.99 45.55 66.69
N GLY A 202 39.88 44.27 66.30
CA GLY A 202 39.13 43.26 67.07
C GLY A 202 37.73 42.96 66.52
N ASN A 203 36.69 43.64 67.01
CA ASN A 203 35.29 43.39 66.62
C ASN A 203 34.75 44.51 65.72
N VAL A 204 34.09 44.15 64.63
CA VAL A 204 33.47 45.09 63.69
C VAL A 204 32.01 44.73 63.51
N ALA A 205 31.13 45.71 63.68
CA ALA A 205 29.72 45.62 63.32
C ALA A 205 29.47 46.52 62.13
N PHE A 206 28.96 45.97 61.02
CA PHE A 206 28.65 46.74 59.83
C PHE A 206 27.30 46.32 59.24
N ARG A 207 26.66 47.26 58.54
CA ARG A 207 25.35 47.07 57.92
C ARG A 207 25.51 46.99 56.40
N ILE A 208 24.90 45.96 55.82
CA ILE A 208 24.76 45.78 54.38
C ILE A 208 23.33 46.15 53.99
N ASN A 209 23.17 47.11 53.08
CA ASN A 209 21.86 47.45 52.50
C ASN A 209 21.80 46.92 51.07
N VAL A 210 20.90 45.95 50.83
CA VAL A 210 20.60 45.46 49.48
C VAL A 210 19.61 46.46 48.88
N GLY A 211 20.08 47.42 48.10
CA GLY A 211 19.33 48.62 47.66
C GLY A 211 18.12 48.41 46.72
N VAL A 212 17.32 47.36 46.94
CA VAL A 212 16.13 46.99 46.19
C VAL A 212 14.92 47.07 47.13
N ASN A 213 13.95 47.91 46.81
CA ASN A 213 12.71 48.00 47.59
C ASN A 213 11.84 46.76 47.35
N LEU A 214 11.66 45.96 48.40
CA LEU A 214 10.85 44.74 48.36
C LEU A 214 9.70 44.83 49.35
N LYS A 215 8.61 44.11 49.05
CA LYS A 215 7.53 43.87 50.01
C LYS A 215 7.85 42.59 50.79
N ARG A 216 7.93 42.68 52.12
CA ARG A 216 8.28 41.55 53.00
C ARG A 216 7.49 40.27 52.69
N ARG A 217 6.17 40.39 52.58
CA ARG A 217 5.27 39.26 52.28
C ARG A 217 5.62 38.55 50.98
N ALA A 218 5.89 39.30 49.91
CA ALA A 218 6.27 38.72 48.63
C ALA A 218 7.62 37.97 48.72
N VAL A 219 8.58 38.50 49.48
CA VAL A 219 9.87 37.83 49.70
C VAL A 219 9.70 36.54 50.49
N ALA A 220 8.87 36.55 51.55
CA ALA A 220 8.54 35.35 52.32
C ALA A 220 7.82 34.29 51.47
N ASP A 221 6.84 34.69 50.65
CA ASP A 221 6.09 33.78 49.77
C ASP A 221 7.01 33.15 48.71
N HIS A 222 7.93 33.91 48.12
CA HIS A 222 8.87 33.36 47.15
C HIS A 222 9.94 32.45 47.78
N LEU A 223 10.51 32.83 48.93
CA LEU A 223 11.51 32.02 49.63
C LEU A 223 10.92 30.70 50.16
N SER A 224 9.70 30.73 50.70
CA SER A 224 9.01 29.53 51.18
C SER A 224 8.66 28.57 50.04
N ALA A 225 8.14 29.08 48.91
CA ALA A 225 7.88 28.25 47.73
C ALA A 225 9.17 27.62 47.16
N MET A 226 10.28 28.37 47.10
CA MET A 226 11.57 27.82 46.66
C MET A 226 12.10 26.74 47.63
N ALA A 227 11.93 26.94 48.93
CA ALA A 227 12.27 25.93 49.93
C ALA A 227 11.43 24.65 49.74
N GLN A 228 10.11 24.79 49.51
CA GLN A 228 9.21 23.66 49.28
C GLN A 228 9.52 22.88 48.00
N ILE A 229 9.83 23.56 46.90
CA ILE A 229 10.22 22.92 45.63
C ILE A 229 11.48 22.09 45.83
N SER A 230 12.46 22.63 46.57
CA SER A 230 13.71 21.92 46.86
C SER A 230 13.53 20.69 47.75
N SER A 231 12.51 20.67 48.60
CA SER A 231 12.16 19.51 49.45
C SER A 231 11.15 18.55 48.82
N GLY A 232 10.56 18.88 47.66
CA GLY A 232 9.41 18.17 47.08
C GLY A 232 9.71 17.40 45.79
N GLY A 233 10.97 17.37 45.35
CA GLY A 233 11.37 16.89 44.03
C GLY A 233 11.40 15.37 43.83
N GLY A 234 11.23 14.56 44.88
CA GLY A 234 11.28 13.10 44.77
C GLY A 234 10.27 12.41 45.68
N ALA A 235 9.05 12.17 45.18
CA ALA A 235 8.13 11.19 45.77
C ALA A 235 8.61 9.73 45.54
N GLY A 236 9.92 9.50 45.68
CA GLY A 236 10.55 8.18 45.78
C GLY A 236 11.02 8.05 47.22
N ILE A 237 10.23 7.35 48.03
CA ILE A 237 10.61 6.95 49.38
C ILE A 237 11.80 5.99 49.24
N ASP A 238 13.02 6.51 49.24
CA ASP A 238 14.18 5.71 49.62
C ASP A 238 14.20 5.70 51.16
N PRO A 239 13.95 4.57 51.83
CA PRO A 239 13.87 4.48 53.30
C PRO A 239 15.24 4.61 53.99
N GLY A 240 16.23 5.20 53.31
CA GLY A 240 17.63 5.30 53.74
C GLY A 240 18.00 6.64 54.35
N GLY A 241 17.16 7.25 55.20
CA GLY A 241 17.53 8.17 56.29
C GLY A 241 18.54 9.31 56.07
N GLN A 242 18.91 9.67 54.84
CA GLN A 242 19.68 10.87 54.57
C GLN A 242 18.70 12.03 54.50
N GLU A 243 18.76 12.94 55.47
CA GLU A 243 18.03 14.21 55.45
C GLU A 243 18.22 14.85 54.07
N GLU A 244 17.15 14.95 53.27
CA GLU A 244 17.18 15.66 51.99
C GLU A 244 17.68 17.09 52.26
N GLU A 245 18.90 17.39 51.77
CA GLU A 245 19.53 18.68 51.99
C GLU A 245 18.69 19.77 51.32
N SER A 246 17.87 20.46 52.12
CA SER A 246 17.16 21.67 51.71
C SER A 246 18.10 22.59 50.94
N ALA A 247 17.68 23.16 49.80
CA ALA A 247 18.56 23.98 48.98
C ALA A 247 19.22 25.10 49.80
N ARG A 248 20.56 25.18 49.73
CA ARG A 248 21.39 26.13 50.48
C ARG A 248 21.98 27.18 49.55
N VAL A 249 22.21 28.38 50.10
CA VAL A 249 22.85 29.50 49.41
C VAL A 249 24.09 29.94 50.17
N LEU A 250 25.21 30.12 49.45
CA LEU A 250 26.41 30.76 49.97
C LEU A 250 26.36 32.25 49.66
N LEU A 251 26.14 33.08 50.67
CA LEU A 251 26.30 34.52 50.55
C LEU A 251 27.78 34.86 50.79
N GLN A 252 28.50 35.13 49.73
CA GLN A 252 29.92 35.46 49.73
C GLN A 252 30.13 36.96 49.56
N MET A 253 30.79 37.60 50.53
CA MET A 253 31.25 38.97 50.45
C MET A 253 32.71 39.03 50.02
N GLU A 254 32.97 39.70 48.91
CA GLU A 254 34.25 39.79 48.22
C GLU A 254 34.84 41.21 48.35
N GLY A 255 36.16 41.30 48.50
CA GLY A 255 36.88 42.56 48.63
C GLY A 255 38.29 42.53 48.08
N HIS A 256 38.99 43.64 48.23
CA HIS A 256 40.42 43.75 47.93
C HIS A 256 41.16 44.16 49.19
N ASP A 257 42.27 43.48 49.48
CA ASP A 257 43.18 43.89 50.54
C ASP A 257 43.92 45.19 50.17
N MET A 258 44.76 45.69 51.08
CA MET A 258 45.57 46.89 50.86
C MET A 258 46.56 46.77 49.70
N ARG A 259 47.06 45.56 49.45
CA ARG A 259 47.95 45.24 48.32
C ARG A 259 47.19 45.13 47.00
N GLY A 260 45.86 45.28 47.03
CA GLY A 260 44.99 45.11 45.87
C GLY A 260 44.74 43.66 45.50
N LYS A 261 45.06 42.70 46.38
CA LYS A 261 44.80 41.28 46.15
C LYS A 261 43.31 40.98 46.43
N PRO A 262 42.59 40.32 45.51
CA PRO A 262 41.22 39.88 45.77
C PRO A 262 41.19 38.90 46.95
N CYS A 263 40.23 39.06 47.86
CA CYS A 263 40.04 38.19 49.01
C CYS A 263 38.56 38.01 49.35
N VAL A 264 38.24 36.87 49.98
CA VAL A 264 36.92 36.63 50.56
C VAL A 264 36.88 37.27 51.95
N LEU A 265 35.98 38.22 52.13
CA LEU A 265 35.79 38.92 53.40
C LEU A 265 34.92 38.09 54.33
N LEU A 266 33.77 37.62 53.85
CA LEU A 266 32.80 36.85 54.64
C LEU A 266 32.14 35.80 53.74
N ALA A 267 31.82 34.64 54.31
CA ALA A 267 31.05 33.60 53.66
C ALA A 267 29.98 33.08 54.63
N LEU A 268 28.72 33.04 54.21
CA LEU A 268 27.59 32.55 55.01
C LEU A 268 26.83 31.48 54.24
N TRP A 269 26.71 30.27 54.80
CA TRP A 269 26.07 29.13 54.17
C TRP A 269 24.71 28.89 54.81
N LEU A 270 23.65 29.32 54.12
CA LEU A 270 22.31 29.43 54.70
C LEU A 270 21.31 28.52 53.98
N PRO A 271 20.49 27.75 54.70
CA PRO A 271 19.33 27.07 54.10
C PRO A 271 18.30 28.10 53.64
N LEU A 272 17.62 27.83 52.51
CA LEU A 272 16.51 28.65 52.05
C LEU A 272 15.39 28.77 53.10
N GLY A 273 15.15 27.72 53.90
CA GLY A 273 14.18 27.73 54.98
C GLY A 273 14.47 28.80 56.04
N VAL A 274 15.74 29.01 56.40
CA VAL A 274 16.15 30.04 57.38
C VAL A 274 15.94 31.44 56.83
N LEU A 275 16.16 31.65 55.52
CA LEU A 275 15.86 32.93 54.87
C LEU A 275 14.34 33.17 54.77
N ALA A 276 13.55 32.13 54.51
CA ALA A 276 12.10 32.21 54.49
C ALA A 276 11.54 32.54 55.89
N GLU A 277 12.09 31.92 56.93
CA GLU A 277 11.75 32.21 58.32
C GLU A 277 12.14 33.64 58.70
N ALA A 278 13.33 34.09 58.33
CA ALA A 278 13.78 35.47 58.56
C ALA A 278 12.87 36.50 57.87
N ALA A 279 12.40 36.20 56.64
CA ALA A 279 11.45 37.06 55.93
C ALA A 279 10.04 37.04 56.54
N SER A 280 9.65 35.92 57.16
CA SER A 280 8.33 35.72 57.78
C SER A 280 8.27 36.23 59.22
N SER A 281 9.40 36.29 59.93
CA SER A 281 9.48 36.65 61.35
C SER A 281 9.13 38.11 61.64
N GLU A 282 8.14 38.34 62.51
CA GLU A 282 7.74 39.67 63.00
C GLU A 282 8.77 40.32 63.92
N SER A 283 9.59 39.51 64.59
CA SER A 283 10.69 39.99 65.44
C SER A 283 11.88 40.40 64.58
N GLN A 284 11.98 41.68 64.25
CA GLN A 284 13.13 42.24 63.53
C GLN A 284 14.12 42.91 64.50
N PRO A 285 15.44 42.72 64.32
CA PRO A 285 16.09 41.89 63.31
C PRO A 285 16.17 40.39 63.70
N PHE A 286 15.99 39.47 62.74
CA PHE A 286 16.07 38.01 62.95
C PHE A 286 17.52 37.56 63.04
N GLU A 287 17.93 36.95 64.16
CA GLU A 287 19.29 36.47 64.36
C GLU A 287 19.49 35.06 63.79
N VAL A 288 20.48 34.90 62.91
CA VAL A 288 20.81 33.61 62.29
C VAL A 288 21.39 32.66 63.34
N PRO A 289 20.91 31.41 63.43
CA PRO A 289 21.45 30.43 64.36
C PRO A 289 22.96 30.22 64.17
N ARG A 290 23.71 30.15 65.28
CA ARG A 290 25.19 30.06 65.26
C ARG A 290 25.74 28.89 64.45
N GLN A 291 25.02 27.78 64.36
CA GLN A 291 25.40 26.61 63.56
C GLN A 291 25.63 26.91 62.08
N TYR A 292 25.04 27.98 61.53
CA TYR A 292 25.22 28.39 60.14
C TYR A 292 26.33 29.44 59.94
N LEU A 293 26.90 29.95 61.04
CA LEU A 293 27.99 30.93 61.03
C LEU A 293 29.36 30.24 61.09
N GLU A 294 29.44 29.06 61.71
CA GLU A 294 30.65 28.25 61.81
C GLU A 294 30.75 27.27 60.63
N LEU A 295 31.29 27.76 59.51
CA LEU A 295 31.60 26.95 58.35
C LEU A 295 32.90 26.15 58.57
N SER A 296 32.81 24.82 58.51
CA SER A 296 34.01 23.99 58.46
C SER A 296 34.79 24.26 57.16
N GLU A 297 36.12 24.21 57.21
CA GLU A 297 36.96 24.39 56.03
C GLU A 297 36.60 23.40 54.92
N ALA A 298 36.24 22.16 55.28
CA ALA A 298 35.82 21.13 54.33
C ALA A 298 34.49 21.48 53.62
N GLN A 299 33.49 22.02 54.33
CA GLN A 299 32.24 22.47 53.72
C GLN A 299 32.47 23.67 52.79
N LEU A 300 33.31 24.60 53.20
CA LEU A 300 33.62 25.77 52.40
C LEU A 300 34.44 25.40 51.15
N GLU A 301 35.39 24.47 51.28
CA GLU A 301 36.12 23.91 50.15
C GLU A 301 35.20 23.15 49.20
N ALA A 302 34.25 22.34 49.70
CA ALA A 302 33.30 21.63 48.85
C ALA A 302 32.44 22.60 48.02
N VAL A 303 31.91 23.66 48.64
CA VAL A 303 31.11 24.69 47.94
C VAL A 303 31.99 25.52 47.00
N TRP A 304 33.24 25.80 47.36
CA TRP A 304 34.17 26.51 46.47
C TRP A 304 34.66 25.65 45.32
N GLU A 305 34.82 24.34 45.47
CA GLU A 305 35.08 23.43 44.36
C GLU A 305 33.89 23.42 43.40
N GLU A 306 32.66 23.34 43.92
CA GLU A 306 31.45 23.45 43.10
C GLU A 306 31.36 24.82 42.39
N ALA A 307 31.73 25.91 43.08
CA ALA A 307 31.76 27.26 42.50
C ALA A 307 32.95 27.50 41.54
N LYS A 308 34.06 26.76 41.67
CA LYS A 308 35.20 26.80 40.74
C LYS A 308 34.82 26.24 39.37
N ASP A 309 33.87 25.31 39.36
CA ASP A 309 33.32 24.71 38.15
C ASP A 309 32.27 25.61 37.47
N GLU A 310 31.91 26.77 38.04
CA GLU A 310 31.05 27.72 37.33
C GLU A 310 31.73 28.23 36.05
N PRO A 311 31.16 27.95 34.87
CA PRO A 311 31.77 28.31 33.60
C PRO A 311 31.79 29.84 33.42
N GLY A 312 32.95 30.40 33.06
CA GLY A 312 33.08 31.84 32.79
C GLY A 312 32.40 32.24 31.47
N ILE A 313 32.27 33.55 31.17
CA ILE A 313 31.59 34.05 29.94
C ILE A 313 31.94 33.24 28.71
N ARG A 314 33.23 33.01 28.48
CA ARG A 314 33.73 32.31 27.29
C ARG A 314 33.21 30.89 27.26
N ASP A 315 33.19 30.19 28.39
CA ASP A 315 32.71 28.81 28.47
C ASP A 315 31.19 28.69 28.29
N VAL A 316 30.41 29.71 28.66
CA VAL A 316 28.95 29.72 28.46
C VAL A 316 28.53 30.44 27.17
N PHE A 317 29.43 31.15 26.49
CA PHE A 317 29.10 32.02 25.37
C PHE A 317 28.34 31.28 24.28
N ALA A 318 28.93 30.20 23.75
CA ALA A 318 28.30 29.41 22.72
C ALA A 318 26.96 28.81 23.16
N VAL A 319 26.84 28.35 24.40
CA VAL A 319 25.61 27.74 24.94
C VAL A 319 24.50 28.79 25.10
N VAL A 320 24.81 29.97 25.63
CA VAL A 320 23.83 31.06 25.78
C VAL A 320 23.36 31.54 24.41
N VAL A 321 24.28 31.78 23.48
CA VAL A 321 23.92 32.24 22.13
C VAL A 321 23.10 31.15 21.40
N ALA A 322 23.53 29.89 21.46
CA ALA A 322 22.80 28.79 20.82
C ALA A 322 21.40 28.61 21.42
N THR A 323 21.25 28.65 22.75
CA THR A 323 19.94 28.48 23.41
C THR A 323 18.98 29.62 23.05
N GLU A 324 19.42 30.87 23.08
CA GLU A 324 18.59 32.01 22.67
C GLU A 324 18.29 31.99 21.17
N PHE A 325 19.23 31.56 20.34
CA PHE A 325 19.01 31.40 18.90
C PHE A 325 18.00 30.29 18.59
N VAL A 326 18.05 29.15 19.28
CA VAL A 326 17.04 28.08 19.15
C VAL A 326 15.67 28.57 19.59
N GLN A 327 15.59 29.33 20.70
CA GLN A 327 14.33 29.94 21.12
C GLN A 327 13.78 30.94 20.09
N PHE A 328 14.66 31.73 19.47
CA PHE A 328 14.30 32.62 18.38
C PHE A 328 13.77 31.84 17.16
N LEU A 329 14.46 30.80 16.70
CA LEU A 329 14.02 29.95 15.60
C LEU A 329 12.66 29.31 15.88
N LEU A 330 12.43 28.84 17.11
CA LEU A 330 11.14 28.33 17.53
C LEU A 330 10.08 29.43 17.42
N GLU A 331 10.35 30.65 17.85
CA GLU A 331 9.39 31.76 17.77
C GLU A 331 9.09 32.16 16.33
N VAL A 332 10.10 32.19 15.45
CA VAL A 332 9.91 32.36 14.00
C VAL A 332 9.03 31.25 13.44
N ALA A 333 9.25 29.99 13.81
CA ALA A 333 8.41 28.88 13.36
C ALA A 333 6.94 29.01 13.82
N HIS A 334 6.69 29.48 15.06
CA HIS A 334 5.32 29.76 15.52
C HIS A 334 4.73 30.98 14.83
N LEU A 335 5.52 32.01 14.53
CA LEU A 335 5.06 33.14 13.73
C LEU A 335 4.65 32.67 12.32
N VAL A 336 5.44 31.83 11.67
CA VAL A 336 5.10 31.24 10.37
C VAL A 336 3.82 30.40 10.47
N MET A 337 3.66 29.56 11.51
CA MET A 337 2.42 28.81 11.74
C MET A 337 1.20 29.72 11.98
N PHE A 338 1.39 30.84 12.68
CA PHE A 338 0.34 31.83 12.88
C PHE A 338 -0.03 32.53 11.58
N VAL A 339 0.95 32.95 10.77
CA VAL A 339 0.74 33.52 9.43
C VAL A 339 0.10 32.49 8.49
N PHE A 340 0.49 31.22 8.55
CA PHE A 340 -0.15 30.14 7.80
C PHE A 340 -1.64 30.00 8.14
N SER A 341 -2.04 30.34 9.37
CA SER A 341 -3.45 30.38 9.74
C SER A 341 -4.25 31.42 8.94
N ALA A 342 -3.61 32.41 8.31
CA ALA A 342 -4.25 33.38 7.42
C ALA A 342 -4.83 32.76 6.15
N VAL A 343 -4.37 31.57 5.74
CA VAL A 343 -4.97 30.82 4.63
C VAL A 343 -6.45 30.51 4.91
N SER A 344 -6.83 30.38 6.19
CA SER A 344 -8.23 30.34 6.63
C SER A 344 -8.50 31.57 7.51
N PRO A 345 -9.03 32.68 6.95
CA PRO A 345 -9.21 33.93 7.69
C PRO A 345 -9.99 33.77 9.00
N ILE A 346 -10.97 32.87 9.01
CA ILE A 346 -11.76 32.52 10.18
C ILE A 346 -10.89 31.88 11.28
N ARG A 347 -9.95 31.00 10.92
CA ARG A 347 -9.01 30.39 11.88
C ARG A 347 -8.01 31.40 12.41
N LEU A 348 -7.52 32.31 11.57
CA LEU A 348 -6.67 33.42 12.02
C LEU A 348 -7.41 34.31 13.02
N LEU A 349 -8.62 34.75 12.72
CA LEU A 349 -9.43 35.58 13.62
C LEU A 349 -9.68 34.88 14.96
N MET A 350 -9.98 33.57 14.93
CA MET A 350 -10.11 32.79 16.16
C MET A 350 -8.79 32.62 16.90
N ALA A 351 -7.67 32.42 16.21
CA ALA A 351 -6.34 32.34 16.84
C ALA A 351 -5.99 33.67 17.53
N THR A 352 -6.14 34.80 16.84
CA THR A 352 -5.93 36.14 17.40
C THR A 352 -6.85 36.41 18.58
N GLY A 353 -8.14 36.13 18.44
CA GLY A 353 -9.11 36.30 19.54
C GLY A 353 -8.81 35.42 20.75
N THR A 354 -8.34 34.19 20.54
CA THR A 354 -7.94 33.28 21.63
C THR A 354 -6.55 33.59 22.20
N ILE A 355 -5.68 34.32 21.50
CA ILE A 355 -4.43 34.80 22.06
C ILE A 355 -4.68 36.02 22.98
N ILE A 356 -5.59 36.92 22.57
CA ILE A 356 -5.89 38.17 23.28
C ILE A 356 -6.83 37.94 24.48
N GLU A 357 -7.70 36.92 24.44
CA GLU A 357 -8.66 36.68 25.53
C GLU A 357 -7.99 36.40 26.90
N PRO A 358 -8.66 36.69 28.02
CA PRO A 358 -8.21 36.30 29.36
C PRO A 358 -7.93 34.78 29.52
N LYS A 359 -6.96 34.41 30.36
CA LYS A 359 -6.59 33.00 30.63
C LYS A 359 -7.80 32.15 31.05
N LYS A 360 -8.67 32.67 31.92
CA LYS A 360 -9.88 31.97 32.41
C LYS A 360 -10.88 31.62 31.31
N ARG A 361 -11.13 32.54 30.36
CA ARG A 361 -12.03 32.26 29.22
C ARG A 361 -11.50 31.11 28.36
N TRP A 362 -10.19 31.06 28.14
CA TRP A 362 -9.56 29.97 27.39
C TRP A 362 -9.75 28.62 28.09
N GLN A 363 -9.57 28.56 29.43
CA GLN A 363 -9.78 27.34 30.22
C GLN A 363 -11.23 26.84 30.08
N LEU A 364 -12.23 27.73 30.20
CA LEU A 364 -13.64 27.35 30.03
C LEU A 364 -13.97 26.88 28.61
N ARG A 365 -13.39 27.49 27.56
CA ARG A 365 -13.52 26.98 26.18
C ARG A 365 -12.90 25.59 26.03
N LEU A 366 -11.79 25.32 26.70
CA LEU A 366 -11.16 24.00 26.68
C LEU A 366 -12.10 22.96 27.33
N CYS A 367 -12.65 23.26 28.50
CA CYS A 367 -13.67 22.43 29.17
C CYS A 367 -14.89 22.18 28.28
N GLN A 368 -15.41 23.22 27.61
CA GLN A 368 -16.52 23.10 26.66
C GLN A 368 -16.17 22.20 25.48
N ARG A 369 -14.93 22.25 24.97
CA ARG A 369 -14.48 21.36 23.90
C ARG A 369 -14.37 19.92 24.36
N VAL A 370 -13.93 19.66 25.59
CA VAL A 370 -13.87 18.31 26.16
C VAL A 370 -15.29 17.74 26.25
N LEU A 371 -16.24 18.54 26.75
CA LEU A 371 -17.66 18.18 26.81
C LEU A 371 -18.27 17.91 25.42
N LEU A 372 -17.97 18.74 24.41
CA LEU A 372 -18.43 18.51 23.04
C LEU A 372 -17.80 17.25 22.41
N SER A 373 -16.58 16.89 22.81
CA SER A 373 -15.93 15.66 22.37
C SER A 373 -16.53 14.43 23.06
N TYR A 374 -16.94 14.57 24.32
CA TYR A 374 -17.70 13.56 25.06
C TYR A 374 -19.08 13.31 24.41
N ARG A 375 -19.85 14.36 24.11
CA ARG A 375 -21.15 14.20 23.40
C ARG A 375 -21.00 13.51 22.04
N ARG A 376 -19.90 13.78 21.32
CA ARG A 376 -19.61 13.13 20.04
C ARG A 376 -19.31 11.63 20.19
N THR A 377 -18.43 11.28 21.13
CA THR A 377 -18.14 9.87 21.42
C THR A 377 -19.40 9.13 21.88
N ASP A 378 -20.29 9.80 22.60
CA ASP A 378 -21.59 9.23 22.99
C ASP A 378 -22.49 8.94 21.78
N TRP A 379 -22.64 9.94 20.90
CA TRP A 379 -23.38 9.78 19.66
C TRP A 379 -22.84 8.64 18.78
N TYR A 380 -21.51 8.44 18.72
CA TYR A 380 -20.93 7.31 17.99
C TYR A 380 -21.31 5.95 18.60
N ILE A 381 -21.35 5.85 19.93
CA ILE A 381 -21.80 4.63 20.62
C ILE A 381 -23.26 4.34 20.28
N GLU A 382 -24.11 5.37 20.35
CA GLU A 382 -25.54 5.22 20.07
C GLU A 382 -25.81 4.88 18.59
N SER A 383 -25.14 5.57 17.67
CA SER A 383 -25.23 5.29 16.23
C SER A 383 -24.70 3.89 15.89
N PHE A 384 -23.63 3.43 16.55
CA PHE A 384 -23.16 2.05 16.39
C PHE A 384 -24.22 1.04 16.82
N LEU A 385 -24.88 1.26 17.96
CA LEU A 385 -25.98 0.42 18.44
C LEU A 385 -27.18 0.42 17.50
N GLN A 386 -27.60 1.61 17.03
CA GLN A 386 -28.74 1.76 16.13
C GLN A 386 -28.52 1.06 14.79
N ASN A 387 -27.27 0.94 14.32
CA ASN A 387 -26.95 0.21 13.09
C ASN A 387 -26.73 -1.29 13.33
N LEU A 388 -26.05 -1.66 14.41
CA LEU A 388 -25.70 -3.05 14.69
C LEU A 388 -26.94 -3.90 15.01
N VAL A 389 -27.86 -3.39 15.81
CA VAL A 389 -29.03 -4.16 16.29
C VAL A 389 -29.96 -4.56 15.13
N PRO A 390 -30.37 -3.67 14.21
CA PRO A 390 -31.16 -4.06 13.04
C PRO A 390 -30.44 -5.07 12.16
N THR A 391 -29.16 -4.88 11.85
CA THR A 391 -28.39 -5.82 11.03
C THR A 391 -28.32 -7.20 11.65
N MET A 392 -28.11 -7.28 12.98
CA MET A 392 -28.14 -8.55 13.70
C MET A 392 -29.53 -9.18 13.71
N ASN A 393 -30.59 -8.39 13.91
CA ASN A 393 -31.96 -8.88 13.87
C ASN A 393 -32.36 -9.38 12.47
N ASP A 394 -31.93 -8.72 11.41
CA ASP A 394 -32.22 -9.14 10.04
C ASP A 394 -31.41 -10.39 9.67
N SER A 395 -30.14 -10.47 10.08
CA SER A 395 -29.33 -11.68 9.93
C SER A 395 -29.89 -12.88 10.70
N LEU A 396 -30.62 -12.64 11.80
CA LEU A 396 -31.28 -13.69 12.59
C LEU A 396 -32.59 -14.18 11.94
N LYS A 397 -33.19 -13.42 11.03
CA LYS A 397 -34.42 -13.82 10.32
C LYS A 397 -34.13 -14.71 9.11
N GLU A 398 -32.92 -14.64 8.55
CA GLU A 398 -32.50 -15.50 7.45
C GLU A 398 -32.13 -16.88 7.99
N ASP A 399 -32.93 -17.91 7.67
CA ASP A 399 -32.81 -19.27 8.21
C ASP A 399 -31.46 -19.95 7.88
N VAL A 400 -31.01 -20.79 8.80
CA VAL A 400 -29.62 -21.23 9.02
C VAL A 400 -29.20 -22.43 8.17
N ASP A 401 -28.07 -22.32 7.46
CA ASP A 401 -27.06 -23.38 7.37
C ASP A 401 -25.70 -22.78 6.95
N GLN A 402 -24.73 -22.78 7.88
CA GLN A 402 -23.30 -22.40 7.75
C GLN A 402 -22.91 -20.99 7.23
N MET A 403 -23.72 -20.34 6.39
CA MET A 403 -23.41 -19.04 5.78
C MET A 403 -23.60 -17.88 6.78
N ALA A 404 -24.56 -18.00 7.71
CA ALA A 404 -24.89 -16.99 8.71
C ALA A 404 -23.74 -16.65 9.68
N THR A 405 -22.92 -17.63 10.08
CA THR A 405 -21.78 -17.37 10.99
C THR A 405 -20.70 -16.54 10.31
N SER A 406 -20.46 -16.81 9.02
CA SER A 406 -19.52 -16.04 8.21
C SER A 406 -20.04 -14.64 7.90
N MET A 407 -21.35 -14.50 7.65
CA MET A 407 -22.01 -13.23 7.37
C MET A 407 -22.13 -12.35 8.61
N ILE A 408 -22.45 -12.90 9.78
CA ILE A 408 -22.44 -12.14 11.05
C ILE A 408 -21.00 -11.80 11.42
N ALA A 409 -20.04 -12.70 11.28
CA ALA A 409 -18.63 -12.36 11.50
C ALA A 409 -18.13 -11.31 10.49
N ALA A 410 -18.66 -11.29 9.27
CA ALA A 410 -18.34 -10.29 8.25
C ALA A 410 -19.05 -8.94 8.52
N ALA A 411 -20.33 -8.96 8.90
CA ALA A 411 -21.13 -7.79 9.26
C ALA A 411 -20.59 -7.17 10.56
N CYS A 412 -20.32 -7.98 11.59
CA CYS A 412 -19.62 -7.53 12.77
C CYS A 412 -18.22 -7.04 12.43
N ARG A 413 -17.45 -7.65 11.51
CA ARG A 413 -16.14 -7.11 11.11
C ARG A 413 -16.26 -5.78 10.37
N SER A 414 -17.23 -5.62 9.48
CA SER A 414 -17.43 -4.38 8.71
C SER A 414 -17.94 -3.24 9.59
N LEU A 415 -18.95 -3.49 10.43
CA LEU A 415 -19.47 -2.54 11.43
C LEU A 415 -18.41 -2.23 12.50
N LYS A 416 -17.63 -3.24 12.92
CA LYS A 416 -16.54 -3.05 13.90
C LYS A 416 -15.45 -2.16 13.34
N GLN A 417 -15.13 -2.25 12.05
CA GLN A 417 -14.00 -1.51 11.51
C GLN A 417 -14.30 -0.02 11.32
N GLU A 418 -15.47 0.38 10.81
CA GLU A 418 -15.74 1.80 10.54
C GLU A 418 -16.06 2.60 11.83
N HIS A 419 -16.94 2.06 12.68
CA HIS A 419 -17.45 2.79 13.84
C HIS A 419 -16.53 2.70 15.06
N LEU A 420 -15.84 1.57 15.31
CA LEU A 420 -14.85 1.54 16.41
C LEU A 420 -13.58 2.33 16.09
N GLU A 421 -13.10 2.34 14.84
CA GLU A 421 -11.95 3.20 14.50
C GLU A 421 -12.30 4.68 14.72
N SER A 422 -13.52 5.08 14.35
CA SER A 422 -14.04 6.42 14.60
C SER A 422 -14.16 6.72 16.10
N PHE A 423 -14.72 5.80 16.89
CA PHE A 423 -14.82 5.90 18.34
C PHE A 423 -13.45 5.99 19.03
N ASP A 424 -12.51 5.10 18.69
CA ASP A 424 -11.15 5.07 19.25
C ASP A 424 -10.39 6.36 18.94
N SER A 425 -10.52 6.87 17.71
CA SER A 425 -9.92 8.14 17.33
C SER A 425 -10.42 9.31 18.18
N GLU A 426 -11.73 9.38 18.44
CA GLU A 426 -12.33 10.43 19.26
C GLU A 426 -12.08 10.25 20.75
N SER A 427 -12.04 9.01 21.25
CA SER A 427 -11.66 8.70 22.63
C SER A 427 -10.21 9.15 22.91
N LYS A 428 -9.29 8.89 21.98
CA LYS A 428 -7.90 9.40 22.05
C LYS A 428 -7.85 10.93 22.05
N ILE A 429 -8.69 11.60 21.27
CA ILE A 429 -8.80 13.06 21.27
C ILE A 429 -9.34 13.55 22.62
N LEU A 430 -10.40 12.93 23.13
CA LEU A 430 -11.03 13.24 24.41
C LEU A 430 -10.01 13.11 25.56
N GLN A 431 -9.26 12.01 25.62
CA GLN A 431 -8.22 11.80 26.63
C GLN A 431 -7.08 12.83 26.52
N LYS A 432 -6.66 13.20 25.29
CA LYS A 432 -5.64 14.26 25.10
C LYS A 432 -6.16 15.61 25.56
N LEU A 433 -7.41 15.95 25.24
CA LEU A 433 -8.05 17.20 25.67
C LEU A 433 -8.21 17.25 27.19
N LEU A 434 -8.59 16.13 27.82
CA LEU A 434 -8.68 16.01 29.27
C LEU A 434 -7.32 16.24 29.94
N LYS A 435 -6.25 15.58 29.46
CA LYS A 435 -4.88 15.80 29.95
C LYS A 435 -4.41 17.25 29.77
N CYS A 436 -4.80 17.91 28.68
CA CYS A 436 -4.51 19.32 28.48
C CYS A 436 -5.29 20.20 29.45
N ALA A 437 -6.54 19.87 29.74
CA ALA A 437 -7.37 20.60 30.69
C ALA A 437 -6.85 20.44 32.13
N ASP A 438 -6.46 19.23 32.53
CA ASP A 438 -5.84 18.95 33.83
C ASP A 438 -4.58 19.80 34.08
N LYS A 439 -3.77 20.02 33.04
CA LYS A 439 -2.54 20.82 33.15
C LYS A 439 -2.77 22.33 33.16
N ALA A 440 -3.89 22.78 32.60
CA ALA A 440 -4.04 24.19 32.24
C ALA A 440 -5.16 24.91 33.02
N CYS A 441 -6.07 24.16 33.64
CA CYS A 441 -7.14 24.69 34.48
C CYS A 441 -6.64 24.93 35.91
N ASP A 442 -6.94 26.11 36.46
CA ASP A 442 -6.64 26.43 37.86
C ASP A 442 -7.67 25.76 38.80
N GLU A 443 -7.39 25.67 40.10
CA GLU A 443 -8.22 24.94 41.11
C GLU A 443 -9.71 25.31 41.08
N ASN A 444 -10.05 26.56 40.76
CA ASN A 444 -11.45 27.03 40.67
C ASN A 444 -12.25 26.42 39.51
N VAL A 445 -11.57 25.97 38.44
CA VAL A 445 -12.18 25.18 37.35
C VAL A 445 -12.02 23.67 37.65
N GLY A 446 -11.22 23.33 38.67
CA GLY A 446 -10.88 21.98 39.08
C GLY A 446 -12.05 21.15 39.57
N GLU A 447 -13.18 21.71 40.02
CA GLU A 447 -14.36 20.91 40.39
C GLU A 447 -15.08 20.27 39.19
N PHE A 448 -14.97 20.88 38.00
CA PHE A 448 -15.60 20.38 36.77
C PHE A 448 -14.87 19.14 36.21
N LEU A 449 -13.55 19.11 36.30
CA LEU A 449 -12.72 18.03 35.73
C LEU A 449 -13.02 16.64 36.33
N PRO A 450 -13.15 16.46 37.66
CA PRO A 450 -13.57 15.20 38.28
C PRO A 450 -14.95 14.73 37.82
N LEU A 451 -15.90 15.65 37.64
CA LEU A 451 -17.23 15.30 37.15
C LEU A 451 -17.20 14.84 35.69
N LEU A 452 -16.39 15.50 34.86
CA LEU A 452 -16.18 15.07 33.49
C LEU A 452 -15.45 13.72 33.42
N ARG A 453 -14.50 13.47 34.32
CA ARG A 453 -13.82 12.16 34.43
C ARG A 453 -14.80 11.05 34.78
N ARG A 454 -15.69 11.30 35.75
CA ARG A 454 -16.80 10.37 36.05
C ARG A 454 -17.71 10.14 34.85
N CYS A 455 -18.00 11.16 34.05
CA CYS A 455 -18.79 10.98 32.82
C CYS A 455 -18.06 10.06 31.83
N ILE A 456 -16.76 10.22 31.66
CA ILE A 456 -15.93 9.36 30.80
C ILE A 456 -15.90 7.93 31.33
N ASP A 457 -15.72 7.74 32.63
CA ASP A 457 -15.75 6.40 33.25
C ASP A 457 -17.12 5.73 33.04
N MET A 458 -18.21 6.49 33.14
CA MET A 458 -19.57 6.01 32.83
C MET A 458 -19.75 5.69 31.34
N GLN A 459 -19.08 6.40 30.45
CA GLN A 459 -19.12 6.08 29.03
C GLN A 459 -18.37 4.78 28.72
N ASP A 460 -17.22 4.55 29.34
CA ASP A 460 -16.49 3.29 29.22
C ASP A 460 -17.35 2.12 29.75
N ALA A 461 -18.08 2.32 30.85
CA ALA A 461 -19.06 1.35 31.33
C ALA A 461 -20.26 1.17 30.37
N ALA A 462 -20.69 2.22 29.66
CA ALA A 462 -21.76 2.13 28.65
C ALA A 462 -21.40 1.16 27.51
N LEU A 463 -20.12 1.10 27.12
CA LEU A 463 -19.62 0.16 26.11
C LEU A 463 -19.85 -1.30 26.51
N HIS A 464 -19.90 -1.60 27.81
CA HIS A 464 -20.20 -2.95 28.27
C HIS A 464 -21.60 -3.40 27.82
N TYR A 465 -22.61 -2.53 28.00
CA TYR A 465 -23.98 -2.81 27.54
C TYR A 465 -24.07 -2.93 26.01
N VAL A 466 -23.24 -2.16 25.29
CA VAL A 466 -23.15 -2.21 23.83
C VAL A 466 -22.67 -3.57 23.34
N VAL A 467 -21.72 -4.19 24.04
CA VAL A 467 -21.18 -5.52 23.71
C VAL A 467 -22.11 -6.64 24.16
N MET A 468 -22.76 -6.49 25.32
CA MET A 468 -23.63 -7.52 25.90
C MET A 468 -24.84 -7.85 25.01
N ARG A 469 -25.45 -6.85 24.35
CA ARG A 469 -26.65 -7.07 23.53
C ARG A 469 -26.38 -7.99 22.32
N PRO A 470 -25.34 -7.75 21.49
CA PRO A 470 -24.87 -8.70 20.49
C PRO A 470 -24.56 -10.09 21.05
N MET A 471 -23.90 -10.17 22.20
CA MET A 471 -23.56 -11.46 22.81
C MET A 471 -24.80 -12.29 23.17
N VAL A 472 -25.88 -11.65 23.62
CA VAL A 472 -27.15 -12.32 23.91
C VAL A 472 -27.80 -12.86 22.63
N HIS A 473 -27.75 -12.11 21.53
CA HIS A 473 -28.19 -12.59 20.21
C HIS A 473 -27.36 -13.78 19.71
N VAL A 474 -26.03 -13.72 19.87
CA VAL A 474 -25.13 -14.84 19.53
C VAL A 474 -25.39 -16.06 20.40
N ALA A 475 -25.73 -15.87 21.68
CA ALA A 475 -26.04 -16.96 22.60
C ALA A 475 -27.35 -17.69 22.23
N LEU A 476 -28.39 -16.96 21.82
CA LEU A 476 -29.60 -17.56 21.23
C LEU A 476 -29.27 -18.37 19.98
N TRP A 477 -28.47 -17.81 19.08
CA TRP A 477 -28.08 -18.49 17.84
C TRP A 477 -27.24 -19.74 18.06
N ALA A 478 -26.32 -19.70 19.03
CA ALA A 478 -25.53 -20.85 19.45
C ALA A 478 -26.34 -21.90 20.24
N ALA A 479 -27.68 -21.77 20.29
CA ALA A 479 -28.60 -22.60 21.04
C ALA A 479 -28.24 -22.71 22.54
N ARG A 480 -27.57 -21.68 23.09
CA ARG A 480 -27.21 -21.60 24.52
C ARG A 480 -28.28 -20.93 25.36
N LEU A 481 -29.19 -20.18 24.73
CA LEU A 481 -30.39 -19.61 25.33
C LEU A 481 -31.58 -20.07 24.52
N ASP A 482 -32.68 -20.41 25.18
CA ASP A 482 -33.96 -20.56 24.48
C ASP A 482 -34.55 -19.18 24.09
N ARG A 483 -35.63 -19.17 23.29
CA ARG A 483 -36.28 -17.91 22.86
C ARG A 483 -36.87 -17.11 24.05
N ASN A 484 -37.32 -17.78 25.10
CA ASN A 484 -37.92 -17.14 26.27
C ASN A 484 -36.85 -16.53 27.19
N GLU A 485 -35.78 -17.27 27.47
CA GLU A 485 -34.58 -16.84 28.17
C GLU A 485 -33.92 -15.68 27.44
N HIS A 486 -33.80 -15.75 26.11
CA HIS A 486 -33.32 -14.64 25.29
C HIS A 486 -34.17 -13.39 25.50
N ALA A 487 -35.49 -13.50 25.40
CA ALA A 487 -36.40 -12.38 25.62
C ALA A 487 -36.27 -11.80 27.04
N ILE A 488 -36.19 -12.65 28.08
CA ILE A 488 -36.03 -12.23 29.48
C ILE A 488 -34.69 -11.52 29.70
N VAL A 489 -33.59 -12.09 29.19
CA VAL A 489 -32.25 -11.50 29.31
C VAL A 489 -32.20 -10.17 28.58
N LEU A 490 -32.77 -10.09 27.38
CA LEU A 490 -32.78 -8.86 26.59
C LEU A 490 -33.68 -7.78 27.21
N GLN A 491 -34.80 -8.15 27.82
CA GLN A 491 -35.63 -7.24 28.61
C GLN A 491 -34.87 -6.70 29.83
N ARG A 492 -34.23 -7.56 30.63
CA ARG A 492 -33.42 -7.15 31.79
C ARG A 492 -32.25 -6.26 31.38
N LEU A 493 -31.59 -6.61 30.28
CA LEU A 493 -30.49 -5.82 29.72
C LEU A 493 -30.98 -4.43 29.29
N ASN A 494 -32.12 -4.34 28.61
CA ASN A 494 -32.71 -3.07 28.21
C ASN A 494 -33.11 -2.21 29.43
N THR A 495 -33.69 -2.80 30.47
CA THR A 495 -34.02 -2.06 31.71
C THR A 495 -32.77 -1.56 32.41
N ALA A 496 -31.72 -2.40 32.52
CA ALA A 496 -30.45 -2.00 33.11
C ALA A 496 -29.73 -0.93 32.27
N GLN A 497 -29.78 -1.03 30.95
CA GLN A 497 -29.23 -0.03 30.04
C GLN A 497 -29.97 1.30 30.17
N ALA A 498 -31.31 1.28 30.24
CA ALA A 498 -32.11 2.50 30.39
C ALA A 498 -31.82 3.23 31.71
N SER A 499 -31.78 2.50 32.84
CA SER A 499 -31.46 3.11 34.14
C SER A 499 -30.02 3.66 34.18
N PHE A 500 -29.07 2.96 33.54
CA PHE A 500 -27.70 3.43 33.41
C PHE A 500 -27.60 4.69 32.53
N GLN A 501 -28.33 4.74 31.41
CA GLN A 501 -28.40 5.91 30.53
C GLN A 501 -29.01 7.12 31.24
N GLU A 502 -30.07 6.94 32.03
CA GLU A 502 -30.64 8.00 32.86
C GLU A 502 -29.64 8.56 33.87
N ALA A 503 -28.95 7.69 34.60
CA ALA A 503 -27.90 8.11 35.56
C ALA A 503 -26.77 8.87 34.85
N ARG A 504 -26.38 8.41 33.66
CA ARG A 504 -25.34 9.06 32.84
C ARG A 504 -25.76 10.44 32.36
N GLN A 505 -27.00 10.57 31.89
CA GLN A 505 -27.56 11.85 31.44
C GLN A 505 -27.70 12.85 32.60
N GLN A 506 -28.02 12.37 33.80
CA GLN A 506 -28.02 13.20 35.01
C GLN A 506 -26.61 13.72 35.35
N GLN A 507 -25.57 12.90 35.24
CA GLN A 507 -24.19 13.37 35.45
C GLN A 507 -23.73 14.36 34.36
N LEU A 508 -24.06 14.09 33.10
CA LEU A 508 -23.74 14.98 31.99
C LEU A 508 -24.41 16.35 32.15
N SER A 509 -25.71 16.37 32.44
CA SER A 509 -26.45 17.62 32.68
C SER A 509 -25.93 18.37 33.91
N LYS A 510 -25.45 17.68 34.94
CA LYS A 510 -24.77 18.30 36.08
C LYS A 510 -23.46 18.97 35.67
N ALA A 511 -22.63 18.30 34.88
CA ALA A 511 -21.38 18.87 34.37
C ALA A 511 -21.64 20.10 33.48
N GLU A 512 -22.68 20.05 32.64
CA GLU A 512 -23.13 21.17 31.80
C GLU A 512 -23.53 22.38 32.63
N ARG A 513 -24.42 22.20 33.61
CA ARG A 513 -24.85 23.28 34.51
C ARG A 513 -23.68 23.92 35.25
N GLN A 514 -22.69 23.14 35.66
CA GLN A 514 -21.49 23.69 36.31
C GLN A 514 -20.61 24.49 35.36
N LEU A 515 -20.45 24.03 34.13
CA LEU A 515 -19.72 24.77 33.10
C LEU A 515 -20.42 26.08 32.76
N ASP A 516 -21.75 26.06 32.63
CA ASP A 516 -22.57 27.25 32.37
C ASP A 516 -22.52 28.22 33.55
N ALA A 517 -22.64 27.74 34.79
CA ALA A 517 -22.47 28.55 35.99
C ALA A 517 -21.06 29.18 36.08
N ALA A 518 -20.02 28.47 35.64
CA ALA A 518 -18.66 29.02 35.58
C ALA A 518 -18.53 30.12 34.51
N TRP A 519 -19.21 29.97 33.37
CA TRP A 519 -19.32 31.02 32.35
C TRP A 519 -20.07 32.24 32.86
N GLU A 520 -21.17 32.06 33.59
CA GLU A 520 -21.94 33.14 34.19
C GLU A 520 -21.14 33.90 35.24
N ARG A 521 -20.48 33.21 36.18
CA ARG A 521 -19.58 33.84 37.16
C ARG A 521 -18.47 34.65 36.49
N LEU A 522 -17.93 34.16 35.38
CA LEU A 522 -16.91 34.89 34.62
C LEU A 522 -17.50 36.13 33.95
N ARG A 523 -18.69 36.05 33.37
CA ARG A 523 -19.41 37.20 32.79
C ARG A 523 -19.78 38.22 33.85
N GLU A 524 -20.25 37.79 35.02
CA GLU A 524 -20.57 38.67 36.15
C GLU A 524 -19.32 39.36 36.69
N ALA A 525 -18.21 38.65 36.81
CA ALA A 525 -16.93 39.24 37.19
C ALA A 525 -16.43 40.29 36.17
N GLU A 526 -16.76 40.10 34.89
CA GLU A 526 -16.41 41.04 33.82
C GLU A 526 -17.40 42.22 33.69
N GLY A 527 -18.68 42.01 34.02
CA GLY A 527 -19.77 42.99 33.86
C GLY A 527 -20.14 43.77 35.13
N GLY A 528 -19.87 43.23 36.32
CA GLY A 528 -20.30 43.79 37.62
C GLY A 528 -19.51 45.00 38.11
N SER A 529 -18.46 45.42 37.41
CA SER A 529 -17.75 46.66 37.72
C SER A 529 -18.13 47.73 36.72
N GLY A 530 -19.03 48.63 37.12
CA GLY A 530 -19.37 49.85 36.36
C GLY A 530 -18.19 50.81 36.13
N SER A 531 -17.00 50.50 36.66
CA SER A 531 -15.74 51.07 36.17
C SER A 531 -15.30 50.26 34.95
N GLY A 532 -15.38 50.87 33.77
CA GLY A 532 -15.17 50.24 32.46
C GLY A 532 -14.15 49.10 32.46
N ILE A 533 -14.55 47.99 31.82
CA ILE A 533 -13.77 46.77 31.55
C ILE A 533 -12.29 47.08 31.70
N ARG A 534 -11.65 46.59 32.77
CA ARG A 534 -10.21 46.74 32.95
C ARG A 534 -9.54 46.03 31.77
N LEU A 535 -9.33 46.76 30.67
CA LEU A 535 -8.50 46.42 29.50
C LEU A 535 -7.14 45.85 29.92
N ARG A 536 -6.76 46.11 31.17
CA ARG A 536 -5.59 45.59 31.86
C ARG A 536 -5.47 44.06 31.89
N GLU A 537 -6.55 43.28 31.80
CA GLU A 537 -6.48 41.80 31.80
C GLU A 537 -6.56 41.17 30.40
N TRP A 538 -6.77 41.98 29.36
CA TRP A 538 -6.78 41.53 27.99
C TRP A 538 -5.38 41.65 27.39
N GLY A 539 -4.98 40.66 26.60
CA GLY A 539 -3.73 40.68 25.86
C GLY A 539 -2.90 39.40 26.01
N PRO A 540 -2.00 39.16 25.04
CA PRO A 540 -1.15 37.97 25.01
C PRO A 540 -0.24 37.85 26.23
N HIS A 541 0.09 38.96 26.88
CA HIS A 541 1.04 39.01 28.00
C HIS A 541 0.55 38.31 29.28
N HIS A 542 -0.76 38.07 29.41
CA HIS A 542 -1.34 37.36 30.55
C HIS A 542 -1.31 35.84 30.40
N LYS A 543 -0.84 35.33 29.26
CA LYS A 543 -0.67 33.92 29.00
C LYS A 543 0.80 33.58 28.97
N GLU A 544 1.13 32.43 29.57
CA GLU A 544 2.45 31.85 29.40
C GLU A 544 2.75 31.61 27.92
N VAL A 545 4.01 31.85 27.54
CA VAL A 545 4.49 31.67 26.16
C VAL A 545 4.21 30.24 25.67
N GLY A 546 4.27 29.24 26.56
CA GLY A 546 3.89 27.86 26.26
C GLY A 546 2.45 27.72 25.79
N THR A 547 1.51 28.38 26.48
CA THR A 547 0.09 28.38 26.13
C THR A 547 -0.16 29.10 24.80
N VAL A 548 0.49 30.24 24.56
CA VAL A 548 0.38 30.95 23.27
C VAL A 548 0.89 30.09 22.12
N ARG A 549 2.06 29.45 22.28
CA ARG A 549 2.63 28.52 21.29
C ARG A 549 1.68 27.34 21.04
N HIS A 550 1.06 26.79 22.09
CA HIS A 550 0.09 25.71 21.96
C HIS A 550 -1.16 26.14 21.19
N ILE A 551 -1.71 27.32 21.49
CA ILE A 551 -2.84 27.91 20.76
C ILE A 551 -2.50 28.04 19.27
N ILE A 552 -1.33 28.61 18.94
CA ILE A 552 -0.88 28.78 17.55
C ILE A 552 -0.79 27.42 16.83
N ARG A 553 -0.13 26.43 17.42
CA ARG A 553 -0.01 25.07 16.83
C ARG A 553 -1.38 24.45 16.57
N MET A 554 -2.30 24.59 17.52
CA MET A 554 -3.64 24.05 17.41
C MET A 554 -4.43 24.68 16.27
N TYR A 555 -4.35 26.01 16.09
CA TYR A 555 -5.04 26.69 15.00
C TYR A 555 -4.37 26.44 13.64
N ALA A 556 -3.04 26.40 13.58
CA ALA A 556 -2.32 26.04 12.36
C ALA A 556 -2.66 24.62 11.89
N ALA A 557 -2.71 23.65 12.82
CA ALA A 557 -3.14 22.28 12.51
C ALA A 557 -4.60 22.24 12.02
N LYS A 558 -5.50 23.03 12.60
CA LYS A 558 -6.88 23.15 12.12
C LYS A 558 -6.96 23.77 10.72
N THR A 559 -6.15 24.79 10.43
CA THR A 559 -6.08 25.38 9.09
C THR A 559 -5.59 24.36 8.06
N LEU A 560 -4.58 23.55 8.41
CA LEU A 560 -4.12 22.46 7.54
C LEU A 560 -5.24 21.43 7.29
N LEU A 561 -5.97 21.04 8.34
CA LEU A 561 -7.12 20.14 8.20
C LEU A 561 -8.24 20.73 7.34
N ASP A 562 -8.51 22.03 7.46
CA ASP A 562 -9.49 22.74 6.63
C ASP A 562 -9.07 22.73 5.15
N LEU A 563 -7.79 22.94 4.84
CA LEU A 563 -7.25 22.84 3.48
C LEU A 563 -7.36 21.42 2.91
N CYS A 564 -6.97 20.42 3.69
CA CYS A 564 -7.13 19.02 3.31
C CYS A 564 -8.61 18.67 3.10
N GLY A 565 -9.50 19.16 3.96
CA GLY A 565 -10.94 18.98 3.85
C GLY A 565 -11.51 19.61 2.59
N LEU A 566 -11.07 20.83 2.25
CA LEU A 566 -11.47 21.52 1.02
C LEU A 566 -11.00 20.75 -0.23
N LEU A 567 -9.73 20.33 -0.26
CA LEU A 567 -9.19 19.54 -1.37
C LEU A 567 -9.98 18.24 -1.55
N LEU A 568 -10.29 17.57 -0.43
CA LEU A 568 -11.04 16.32 -0.42
C LEU A 568 -12.49 16.53 -0.89
N LEU A 569 -13.13 17.64 -0.48
CA LEU A 569 -14.44 18.03 -0.98
C LEU A 569 -14.43 18.30 -2.49
N VAL A 570 -13.41 19.00 -3.00
CA VAL A 570 -13.24 19.25 -4.44
C VAL A 570 -13.09 17.93 -5.19
N MET A 571 -12.27 17.00 -4.69
CA MET A 571 -12.16 15.66 -5.27
C MET A 571 -13.50 14.92 -5.27
N MET A 572 -14.26 14.99 -4.18
CA MET A 572 -15.58 14.36 -4.10
C MET A 572 -16.56 14.96 -5.11
N MET A 573 -16.58 16.29 -5.27
CA MET A 573 -17.43 16.99 -6.24
C MET A 573 -17.10 16.58 -7.68
N LEU A 574 -15.81 16.37 -7.99
CA LEU A 574 -15.38 15.89 -9.32
C LEU A 574 -15.87 14.46 -9.61
N THR A 575 -16.08 13.62 -8.59
CA THR A 575 -16.47 12.21 -8.78
C THR A 575 -17.96 11.98 -9.01
N VAL A 576 -18.84 12.99 -8.87
CA VAL A 576 -20.32 13.04 -9.05
C VAL A 576 -21.12 11.95 -8.30
N VAL A 577 -20.77 10.67 -8.46
CA VAL A 577 -21.38 9.46 -7.90
C VAL A 577 -21.59 9.51 -6.38
N ARG A 578 -20.68 10.14 -5.64
CA ARG A 578 -20.73 10.17 -4.17
C ARG A 578 -21.22 11.50 -3.57
N VAL A 579 -21.59 12.49 -4.40
CA VAL A 579 -22.05 13.79 -3.92
C VAL A 579 -23.40 13.69 -3.22
N LEU A 580 -24.36 12.94 -3.79
CA LEU A 580 -25.71 12.79 -3.21
C LEU A 580 -25.68 12.08 -1.84
N PRO A 581 -24.97 10.93 -1.67
CA PRO A 581 -24.81 10.31 -0.35
C PRO A 581 -24.16 11.23 0.68
N LEU A 582 -23.12 11.98 0.29
CA LEU A 582 -22.47 12.93 1.19
C LEU A 582 -23.43 14.05 1.62
N MET A 583 -24.24 14.58 0.70
CA MET A 583 -25.24 15.61 1.01
C MET A 583 -26.35 15.07 1.92
N ALA A 584 -26.79 13.83 1.72
CA ALA A 584 -27.74 13.17 2.61
C ALA A 584 -27.16 13.02 4.02
N GLU A 585 -25.92 12.53 4.15
CA GLU A 585 -25.26 12.36 5.44
C GLU A 585 -25.04 13.70 6.17
N LEU A 586 -24.65 14.75 5.43
CA LEU A 586 -24.49 16.10 6.00
C LEU A 586 -25.83 16.67 6.50
N ARG A 587 -26.92 16.42 5.77
CA ARG A 587 -28.28 16.82 6.15
C ARG A 587 -28.76 16.07 7.39
N GLU A 588 -28.56 14.76 7.44
CA GLU A 588 -28.90 13.92 8.61
C GLU A 588 -28.09 14.32 9.85
N SER A 589 -26.82 14.72 9.65
CA SER A 589 -25.96 15.21 10.73
C SER A 589 -26.36 16.61 11.24
N GLY A 590 -27.38 17.24 10.66
CA GLY A 590 -27.84 18.58 11.03
C GLY A 590 -26.81 19.68 10.73
N VAL A 591 -25.79 19.39 9.91
CA VAL A 591 -24.78 20.39 9.54
C VAL A 591 -25.42 21.30 8.51
N PRO A 592 -25.62 22.61 8.80
CA PRO A 592 -26.20 23.52 7.83
C PRO A 592 -25.30 23.55 6.59
N CYS A 593 -25.88 23.41 5.39
CA CYS A 593 -25.20 23.46 4.08
C CYS A 593 -24.63 24.85 3.73
N THR A 594 -24.11 25.55 4.72
CA THR A 594 -23.38 26.80 4.60
C THR A 594 -21.88 26.49 4.47
N PHE A 595 -21.12 27.40 3.84
CA PHE A 595 -19.67 27.26 3.71
C PHE A 595 -18.97 27.02 5.07
N ILE A 596 -19.47 27.64 6.14
CA ILE A 596 -18.97 27.46 7.50
C ILE A 596 -19.22 26.04 8.02
N GLY A 597 -20.38 25.46 7.70
CA GLY A 597 -20.71 24.06 8.03
C GLY A 597 -19.83 23.05 7.26
N LEU A 598 -19.52 23.35 5.99
CA LEU A 598 -18.65 22.54 5.11
C LEU A 598 -17.18 22.50 5.55
N VAL A 599 -16.70 23.52 6.25
CA VAL A 599 -15.35 23.55 6.85
C VAL A 599 -15.35 22.98 8.29
N GLY A 600 -16.51 22.59 8.79
CA GLY A 600 -16.66 21.94 10.09
C GLY A 600 -15.90 20.61 10.19
N THR A 601 -15.50 20.23 11.41
CA THR A 601 -14.84 18.92 11.63
C THR A 601 -15.75 17.73 11.31
N GLN A 602 -17.08 17.91 11.40
CA GLN A 602 -18.05 16.86 11.06
C GLN A 602 -18.12 16.63 9.55
N SER A 603 -18.20 17.69 8.75
CA SER A 603 -18.23 17.59 7.29
C SER A 603 -16.92 17.05 6.73
N GLN A 604 -15.77 17.45 7.29
CA GLN A 604 -14.47 16.86 6.96
C GLN A 604 -14.43 15.36 7.21
N ARG A 605 -15.01 14.89 8.31
CA ARG A 605 -15.06 13.44 8.61
C ARG A 605 -16.05 12.68 7.76
N ALA A 606 -17.21 13.25 7.46
CA ALA A 606 -18.15 12.67 6.49
C ALA A 606 -17.45 12.53 5.13
N ALA A 607 -16.79 13.60 4.68
CA ALA A 607 -16.02 13.60 3.45
C ALA A 607 -14.88 12.56 3.50
N GLN A 608 -14.09 12.48 4.57
CA GLN A 608 -13.06 11.45 4.76
C GLN A 608 -13.61 10.02 4.70
N ARG A 609 -14.76 9.75 5.33
CA ARG A 609 -15.43 8.44 5.27
C ARG A 609 -15.85 8.12 3.83
N HIS A 610 -16.42 9.08 3.12
CA HIS A 610 -16.77 8.92 1.72
C HIS A 610 -15.56 8.78 0.79
N LEU A 611 -14.43 9.45 1.06
CA LEU A 611 -13.18 9.26 0.33
C LEU A 611 -12.61 7.87 0.58
N ARG A 612 -12.64 7.37 1.82
CA ARG A 612 -12.20 6.00 2.11
C ARG A 612 -13.06 4.97 1.40
N LYS A 613 -14.39 5.16 1.41
CA LYS A 613 -15.34 4.33 0.65
C LYS A 613 -15.04 4.40 -0.86
N PHE A 614 -14.79 5.58 -1.41
CA PHE A 614 -14.38 5.76 -2.80
C PHE A 614 -13.06 5.04 -3.11
N GLY A 615 -12.07 5.14 -2.23
CA GLY A 615 -10.80 4.42 -2.37
C GLY A 615 -10.98 2.90 -2.34
N MET A 616 -11.87 2.39 -1.49
CA MET A 616 -12.23 0.97 -1.45
C MET A 616 -12.96 0.54 -2.73
N ASP A 617 -13.88 1.35 -3.25
CA ASP A 617 -14.54 1.08 -4.53
C ASP A 617 -13.54 1.07 -5.69
N GLY A 618 -12.61 2.05 -5.72
CA GLY A 618 -11.56 2.13 -6.73
C GLY A 618 -10.60 0.94 -6.67
N TRP A 619 -10.27 0.48 -5.47
CA TRP A 619 -9.48 -0.73 -5.27
C TRP A 619 -10.23 -1.99 -5.73
N LEU A 620 -11.51 -2.12 -5.40
CA LEU A 620 -12.36 -3.21 -5.89
C LEU A 620 -12.46 -3.20 -7.42
N LEU A 621 -12.61 -2.02 -8.03
CA LEU A 621 -12.66 -1.88 -9.48
C LEU A 621 -11.35 -2.33 -10.12
N LEU A 622 -10.21 -1.91 -9.57
CA LEU A 622 -8.90 -2.33 -10.06
C LEU A 622 -8.71 -3.85 -9.95
N GLN A 623 -9.13 -4.46 -8.84
CA GLN A 623 -9.13 -5.91 -8.68
C GLN A 623 -10.02 -6.61 -9.71
N THR A 624 -11.24 -6.12 -9.90
CA THR A 624 -12.18 -6.65 -10.89
C THR A 624 -11.62 -6.56 -12.30
N LEU A 625 -11.05 -5.41 -12.69
CA LEU A 625 -10.38 -5.23 -13.98
C LEU A 625 -9.19 -6.17 -14.14
N PHE A 626 -8.35 -6.33 -13.12
CA PHE A 626 -7.21 -7.25 -13.15
C PHE A 626 -7.66 -8.70 -13.34
N PHE A 627 -8.60 -9.19 -12.52
CA PHE A 627 -9.10 -10.56 -12.65
C PHE A 627 -9.80 -10.79 -13.99
N SER A 628 -10.59 -9.82 -14.45
CA SER A 628 -11.26 -9.89 -15.76
C SER A 628 -10.25 -9.91 -16.91
N ALA A 629 -9.15 -9.14 -16.81
CA ALA A 629 -8.07 -9.14 -17.78
C ALA A 629 -7.32 -10.48 -17.82
N VAL A 630 -7.09 -11.12 -16.65
CA VAL A 630 -6.49 -12.45 -16.59
C VAL A 630 -7.43 -13.49 -17.21
N VAL A 631 -8.72 -13.47 -16.87
CA VAL A 631 -9.73 -14.36 -17.47
C VAL A 631 -9.76 -14.17 -19.00
N ALA A 632 -9.76 -12.92 -19.48
CA ALA A 632 -9.71 -12.60 -20.89
C ALA A 632 -8.42 -13.11 -21.57
N ALA A 633 -7.26 -12.94 -20.92
CA ALA A 633 -5.98 -13.41 -21.43
C ALA A 633 -5.92 -14.94 -21.54
N THR A 634 -6.59 -15.67 -20.65
CA THR A 634 -6.63 -17.15 -20.72
C THR A 634 -7.58 -17.67 -21.78
N VAL A 635 -8.56 -16.89 -22.23
CA VAL A 635 -9.54 -17.21 -23.30
C VAL A 635 -10.50 -18.38 -22.96
N VAL A 636 -10.04 -19.41 -22.22
CA VAL A 636 -10.79 -20.62 -21.87
C VAL A 636 -12.12 -20.32 -21.17
N GLN A 637 -12.11 -19.43 -20.17
CA GLN A 637 -13.27 -19.09 -19.33
C GLN A 637 -13.92 -17.75 -19.68
N LEU A 638 -13.48 -17.07 -20.74
CA LEU A 638 -13.91 -15.71 -21.04
C LEU A 638 -15.43 -15.61 -21.27
N PHE A 639 -16.02 -16.53 -22.02
CA PHE A 639 -17.43 -16.44 -22.37
C PHE A 639 -18.36 -16.84 -21.22
N ASP A 640 -17.98 -17.84 -20.43
CA ASP A 640 -18.71 -18.22 -19.23
C ASP A 640 -18.67 -17.06 -18.20
N PHE A 641 -17.50 -16.44 -18.04
CA PHE A 641 -17.36 -15.21 -17.26
C PHE A 641 -18.23 -14.06 -17.80
N LEU A 642 -18.27 -13.80 -19.11
CA LEU A 642 -19.10 -12.73 -19.68
C LEU A 642 -20.59 -12.98 -19.44
N GLY A 643 -21.03 -14.24 -19.52
CA GLY A 643 -22.42 -14.63 -19.24
C GLY A 643 -22.86 -14.32 -17.81
N GLU A 644 -21.99 -14.60 -16.83
CA GLU A 644 -22.25 -14.32 -15.41
C GLU A 644 -21.98 -12.85 -15.03
N ALA A 645 -20.96 -12.23 -15.62
CA ALA A 645 -20.61 -10.83 -15.42
C ALA A 645 -21.76 -9.89 -15.79
N MET A 646 -22.50 -10.20 -16.86
CA MET A 646 -23.69 -9.44 -17.26
C MET A 646 -24.85 -9.56 -16.26
N GLN A 647 -24.83 -10.53 -15.35
CA GLN A 647 -25.86 -10.73 -14.33
C GLN A 647 -25.48 -10.14 -12.96
N ALA A 648 -24.21 -9.78 -12.75
CA ALA A 648 -23.73 -9.22 -11.50
C ALA A 648 -24.36 -7.85 -11.21
N ARG A 649 -24.96 -7.67 -10.02
CA ARG A 649 -25.64 -6.42 -9.63
C ARG A 649 -24.72 -5.47 -8.89
N SER A 650 -23.60 -5.97 -8.38
CA SER A 650 -22.65 -5.19 -7.59
C SER A 650 -21.20 -5.43 -8.01
N LEU A 651 -20.33 -4.43 -7.79
CA LEU A 651 -18.90 -4.53 -8.09
C LEU A 651 -18.20 -5.68 -7.29
N PRO A 652 -18.54 -5.93 -6.01
CA PRO A 652 -18.03 -7.10 -5.28
C PRO A 652 -18.48 -8.45 -5.86
N GLU A 653 -19.73 -8.56 -6.32
CA GLU A 653 -20.20 -9.76 -7.03
C GLU A 653 -19.42 -9.98 -8.32
N LEU A 654 -19.24 -8.92 -9.12
CA LEU A 654 -18.45 -8.99 -10.35
C LEU A 654 -16.99 -9.36 -10.08
N ARG A 655 -16.39 -8.83 -9.01
CA ARG A 655 -15.05 -9.21 -8.56
C ARG A 655 -14.97 -10.70 -8.21
N ASN A 656 -15.93 -11.19 -7.44
CA ASN A 656 -15.96 -12.58 -6.99
C ASN A 656 -16.17 -13.54 -8.15
N CYS A 657 -17.05 -13.18 -9.09
CA CYS A 657 -17.25 -13.86 -10.36
C CYS A 657 -15.93 -13.93 -11.15
N ALA A 658 -15.26 -12.78 -11.39
CA ALA A 658 -13.98 -12.75 -12.10
C ALA A 658 -12.89 -13.58 -11.39
N LEU A 659 -12.83 -13.52 -10.06
CA LEU A 659 -11.88 -14.29 -9.26
C LEU A 659 -12.15 -15.80 -9.33
N GLN A 660 -13.41 -16.21 -9.32
CA GLN A 660 -13.81 -17.61 -9.46
C GLN A 660 -13.37 -18.15 -10.84
N HIS A 661 -13.76 -17.46 -11.91
CA HIS A 661 -13.35 -17.82 -13.27
C HIS A 661 -11.85 -17.80 -13.48
N MET A 662 -11.13 -16.88 -12.82
CA MET A 662 -9.67 -16.87 -12.83
C MET A 662 -9.09 -18.12 -12.16
N LYS A 663 -9.61 -18.52 -10.99
CA LYS A 663 -9.15 -19.73 -10.28
C LYS A 663 -9.42 -20.98 -11.10
N GLU A 664 -10.58 -21.05 -11.75
CA GLU A 664 -10.93 -22.14 -12.65
C GLU A 664 -10.03 -22.13 -13.89
N ALA A 665 -9.77 -20.98 -14.51
CA ALA A 665 -8.82 -20.88 -15.62
C ALA A 665 -7.40 -21.36 -15.23
N PHE A 666 -6.93 -20.99 -14.03
CA PHE A 666 -5.66 -21.47 -13.50
C PHE A 666 -5.66 -22.96 -13.17
N SER A 667 -6.75 -23.50 -12.62
CA SER A 667 -6.85 -24.93 -12.36
C SER A 667 -6.85 -25.73 -13.66
N TYR A 668 -7.53 -25.26 -14.71
CA TYR A 668 -7.45 -25.85 -16.05
C TYR A 668 -6.05 -25.76 -16.63
N PHE A 669 -5.37 -24.62 -16.50
CA PHE A 669 -4.00 -24.47 -16.98
C PHE A 669 -3.03 -25.42 -16.26
N LEU A 670 -3.11 -25.50 -14.93
CA LEU A 670 -2.32 -26.43 -14.13
C LEU A 670 -2.67 -27.89 -14.44
N TRP A 671 -3.93 -28.19 -14.74
CA TRP A 671 -4.35 -29.52 -15.17
C TRP A 671 -3.79 -29.88 -16.55
N VAL A 672 -3.76 -28.96 -17.51
CA VAL A 672 -3.12 -29.19 -18.82
C VAL A 672 -1.62 -29.42 -18.65
N LEU A 673 -0.96 -28.64 -17.79
CA LEU A 673 0.45 -28.86 -17.46
C LEU A 673 0.67 -30.19 -16.74
N SER A 674 -0.23 -30.57 -15.83
CA SER A 674 -0.13 -31.84 -15.10
C SER A 674 -0.34 -33.03 -16.02
N LEU A 675 -1.19 -32.90 -17.05
CA LEU A 675 -1.37 -33.89 -18.12
C LEU A 675 -0.03 -34.24 -18.76
N GLY A 676 0.78 -33.22 -19.10
CA GLY A 676 2.11 -33.41 -19.67
C GLY A 676 3.09 -34.14 -18.75
N THR A 677 2.89 -34.05 -17.43
CA THR A 677 3.76 -34.72 -16.42
C THR A 677 3.23 -36.07 -15.94
N TYR A 678 2.01 -36.46 -16.31
CA TYR A 678 1.38 -37.65 -15.77
C TYR A 678 1.94 -38.91 -16.46
N PHE A 679 2.74 -39.71 -15.74
CA PHE A 679 3.39 -40.91 -16.28
C PHE A 679 2.39 -41.94 -16.87
N LYS A 680 1.15 -42.00 -16.34
CA LYS A 680 0.11 -42.85 -16.94
C LYS A 680 -0.35 -42.31 -18.29
N LEU A 681 -0.29 -41.00 -18.55
CA LEU A 681 -0.62 -40.44 -19.86
C LEU A 681 0.37 -40.96 -20.91
N TYR A 682 1.66 -41.11 -20.60
CA TYR A 682 2.60 -41.70 -21.58
C TYR A 682 2.28 -43.17 -21.88
N LYS A 683 1.88 -43.94 -20.87
CA LYS A 683 1.44 -45.33 -21.05
C LYS A 683 0.16 -45.41 -21.89
N GLU A 684 -0.84 -44.59 -21.56
CA GLU A 684 -2.08 -44.55 -22.32
C GLU A 684 -1.91 -43.87 -23.68
N ALA A 685 -0.94 -42.97 -23.88
CA ALA A 685 -0.58 -42.39 -25.16
C ALA A 685 0.14 -43.41 -26.06
N ALA A 686 0.97 -44.29 -25.49
CA ALA A 686 1.55 -45.41 -26.21
C ALA A 686 0.47 -46.42 -26.65
N HIS A 687 -0.49 -46.72 -25.77
CA HIS A 687 -1.67 -47.49 -26.17
C HIS A 687 -2.48 -46.73 -27.22
N ALA A 688 -2.74 -45.44 -27.02
CA ALA A 688 -3.47 -44.59 -27.94
C ALA A 688 -2.81 -44.59 -29.32
N ALA A 689 -1.49 -44.53 -29.42
CA ALA A 689 -0.77 -44.61 -30.69
C ALA A 689 -1.04 -45.93 -31.45
N ILE A 690 -1.14 -47.06 -30.73
CA ILE A 690 -1.56 -48.34 -31.33
C ILE A 690 -3.02 -48.27 -31.77
N TYR A 691 -3.89 -47.70 -30.94
CA TYR A 691 -5.30 -47.50 -31.28
C TYR A 691 -5.51 -46.50 -32.42
N VAL A 692 -4.65 -45.48 -32.61
CA VAL A 692 -4.72 -44.52 -33.73
C VAL A 692 -4.72 -45.29 -35.04
N ALA A 693 -3.81 -46.24 -35.21
CA ALA A 693 -3.75 -47.05 -36.43
C ALA A 693 -5.01 -47.91 -36.65
N LEU A 694 -5.75 -48.23 -35.57
CA LEU A 694 -6.94 -49.08 -35.59
C LEU A 694 -8.26 -48.32 -35.55
N ILE A 695 -8.29 -47.02 -35.22
CA ILE A 695 -9.53 -46.22 -35.20
C ILE A 695 -10.26 -46.28 -36.55
N PRO A 696 -9.59 -46.05 -37.70
CA PRO A 696 -10.19 -46.23 -39.02
C PRO A 696 -10.91 -47.57 -39.19
N VAL A 697 -10.28 -48.64 -38.72
CA VAL A 697 -10.80 -49.99 -38.76
C VAL A 697 -12.02 -50.14 -37.87
N LEU A 698 -11.97 -49.58 -36.65
CA LEU A 698 -13.09 -49.59 -35.72
C LEU A 698 -14.29 -48.87 -36.32
N HIS A 699 -14.11 -47.66 -36.87
CA HIS A 699 -15.21 -46.91 -37.52
C HIS A 699 -15.76 -47.62 -38.75
N LEU A 700 -14.90 -48.17 -39.61
CA LEU A 700 -15.34 -48.98 -40.76
C LEU A 700 -16.09 -50.24 -40.30
N SER A 701 -15.63 -50.91 -39.23
CA SER A 701 -16.27 -52.11 -38.70
C SER A 701 -17.62 -51.82 -38.02
N ASP A 702 -17.73 -50.69 -37.33
CA ASP A 702 -18.99 -50.20 -36.76
C ASP A 702 -19.97 -49.86 -37.89
N LEU A 703 -19.45 -49.32 -38.99
CA LEU A 703 -20.08 -49.19 -40.30
C LEU A 703 -20.23 -50.50 -41.09
N VAL A 704 -19.98 -51.67 -40.52
CA VAL A 704 -20.43 -52.96 -41.07
C VAL A 704 -21.44 -53.58 -40.12
N VAL A 705 -21.15 -53.59 -38.82
CA VAL A 705 -21.90 -54.29 -37.76
C VAL A 705 -23.28 -53.68 -37.43
N THR A 706 -23.41 -52.34 -37.34
CA THR A 706 -24.69 -51.68 -36.96
C THR A 706 -25.88 -51.93 -37.91
N HIS A 707 -25.69 -52.56 -39.07
CA HIS A 707 -26.75 -52.94 -40.01
C HIS A 707 -27.62 -54.10 -39.49
N GLN A 708 -27.15 -54.86 -38.50
CA GLN A 708 -27.84 -56.08 -38.05
C GLN A 708 -28.80 -55.88 -36.85
N GLN A 709 -28.91 -54.67 -36.30
CA GLN A 709 -29.78 -54.39 -35.14
C GLN A 709 -31.14 -53.78 -35.50
N GLY A 710 -31.67 -54.06 -36.70
CA GLY A 710 -33.06 -53.74 -37.02
C GLY A 710 -34.01 -54.55 -36.12
N PRO A 711 -35.06 -53.96 -35.54
CA PRO A 711 -35.91 -54.59 -34.52
C PRO A 711 -36.76 -55.79 -34.98
N ALA A 712 -36.60 -56.27 -36.22
CA ALA A 712 -37.53 -57.24 -36.81
C ALA A 712 -36.89 -58.43 -37.56
N VAL A 713 -35.56 -58.56 -37.63
CA VAL A 713 -34.94 -59.71 -38.34
C VAL A 713 -34.00 -60.45 -37.39
N GLY A 714 -34.51 -61.54 -36.81
CA GLY A 714 -33.72 -62.47 -36.04
C GLY A 714 -32.65 -63.15 -36.90
N THR A 715 -31.49 -63.36 -36.29
CA THR A 715 -30.54 -64.44 -36.63
C THR A 715 -29.69 -64.30 -37.90
N VAL A 716 -28.89 -63.25 -38.00
CA VAL A 716 -27.48 -63.45 -38.40
C VAL A 716 -26.64 -62.56 -37.50
N LYS A 717 -26.11 -63.10 -36.40
CA LYS A 717 -24.96 -62.48 -35.73
C LYS A 717 -23.77 -62.71 -36.67
N ALA A 718 -23.54 -61.82 -37.64
CA ALA A 718 -22.25 -61.86 -38.31
C ALA A 718 -21.21 -61.64 -37.22
N ASN A 719 -20.20 -62.51 -37.15
CA ASN A 719 -19.12 -62.37 -36.20
C ASN A 719 -18.55 -60.95 -36.33
N ALA A 720 -18.71 -60.10 -35.31
CA ALA A 720 -18.13 -58.76 -35.28
C ALA A 720 -16.63 -58.80 -35.59
N THR A 721 -15.99 -59.91 -35.22
CA THR A 721 -14.63 -60.30 -35.58
C THR A 721 -14.37 -60.35 -37.08
N PHE A 722 -15.27 -60.93 -37.89
CA PHE A 722 -15.12 -60.98 -39.35
C PHE A 722 -15.26 -59.60 -39.99
N ALA A 723 -16.24 -58.81 -39.53
CA ALA A 723 -16.41 -57.42 -39.97
C ALA A 723 -15.17 -56.58 -39.64
N PHE A 724 -14.61 -56.73 -38.43
CA PHE A 724 -13.38 -56.06 -38.01
C PHE A 724 -12.19 -56.43 -38.90
N TYR A 725 -11.91 -57.73 -39.11
CA TYR A 725 -10.78 -58.16 -39.94
C TYR A 725 -10.93 -57.78 -41.42
N SER A 726 -12.16 -57.78 -41.95
CA SER A 726 -12.42 -57.32 -43.32
C SER A 726 -12.15 -55.82 -43.47
N CYS A 727 -12.59 -55.03 -42.49
CA CYS A 727 -12.30 -53.59 -42.44
C CYS A 727 -10.81 -53.29 -42.19
N PHE A 728 -10.12 -54.17 -41.45
CA PHE A 728 -8.68 -54.07 -41.24
C PHE A 728 -7.93 -54.28 -42.56
N ALA A 729 -8.30 -55.30 -43.35
CA ALA A 729 -7.72 -55.54 -44.66
C ALA A 729 -8.00 -54.38 -45.62
N LEU A 730 -9.22 -53.82 -45.60
CA LEU A 730 -9.57 -52.64 -46.40
C LEU A 730 -8.72 -51.43 -46.01
N TRP A 731 -8.59 -51.14 -44.72
CA TRP A 731 -7.76 -50.04 -44.22
C TRP A 731 -6.28 -50.25 -44.54
N ALA A 732 -5.73 -51.45 -44.33
CA ALA A 732 -4.37 -51.78 -44.70
C ALA A 732 -4.13 -51.59 -46.21
N GLY A 733 -5.11 -51.93 -47.04
CA GLY A 733 -5.10 -51.64 -48.49
C GLY A 733 -5.12 -50.14 -48.79
N LEU A 734 -5.93 -49.35 -48.09
CA LEU A 734 -5.97 -47.89 -48.22
C LEU A 734 -4.68 -47.21 -47.76
N VAL A 735 -3.99 -47.75 -46.76
CA VAL A 735 -2.69 -47.27 -46.27
C VAL A 735 -1.59 -47.67 -47.24
N ALA A 736 -1.54 -48.94 -47.66
CA ALA A 736 -0.51 -49.45 -48.55
C ALA A 736 -0.64 -48.92 -49.98
N GLY A 737 -1.87 -48.69 -50.46
CA GLY A 737 -2.18 -48.22 -51.81
C GLY A 737 -1.39 -46.98 -52.24
N PRO A 738 -1.43 -45.85 -51.50
CA PRO A 738 -0.60 -44.68 -51.75
C PRO A 738 0.89 -45.02 -51.92
N PHE A 739 1.47 -45.80 -51.00
CA PHE A 739 2.89 -46.15 -51.07
C PHE A 739 3.20 -47.08 -52.24
N VAL A 740 2.33 -48.04 -52.55
CA VAL A 740 2.50 -48.95 -53.69
C VAL A 740 2.38 -48.20 -55.00
N VAL A 741 1.37 -47.34 -55.16
CA VAL A 741 1.19 -46.51 -56.35
C VAL A 741 2.38 -45.57 -56.53
N VAL A 742 2.79 -44.88 -55.47
CA VAL A 742 3.90 -43.95 -55.52
C VAL A 742 5.23 -44.68 -55.77
N TYR A 743 5.46 -45.84 -55.13
CA TYR A 743 6.73 -46.58 -55.25
C TYR A 743 6.80 -47.47 -56.50
N GLN A 744 5.69 -47.88 -57.12
CA GLN A 744 5.70 -48.64 -58.37
C GLN A 744 5.64 -47.73 -59.60
N VAL A 745 4.93 -46.60 -59.53
CA VAL A 745 4.80 -45.67 -60.66
C VAL A 745 6.05 -44.81 -60.81
N VAL A 746 6.69 -44.38 -59.72
CA VAL A 746 7.85 -43.46 -59.78
C VAL A 746 9.10 -44.11 -60.43
N PRO A 747 9.51 -45.35 -60.09
CA PRO A 747 10.71 -45.96 -60.70
C PRO A 747 10.50 -46.37 -62.16
N GLY A 748 9.27 -46.70 -62.57
CA GLY A 748 8.96 -47.09 -63.95
C GLY A 748 8.89 -45.92 -64.94
N VAL A 749 8.87 -44.68 -64.45
CA VAL A 749 8.79 -43.45 -65.27
C VAL A 749 10.16 -42.76 -65.39
N VAL A 750 11.10 -43.06 -64.49
CA VAL A 750 12.49 -42.61 -64.59
C VAL A 750 13.28 -43.67 -65.34
N ASN A 751 13.44 -43.48 -66.66
CA ASN A 751 14.38 -44.28 -67.42
C ASN A 751 15.79 -43.93 -66.89
N SER A 752 16.44 -44.87 -66.21
CA SER A 752 17.71 -44.67 -65.50
C SER A 752 18.84 -44.15 -66.40
N ALA A 753 18.67 -44.23 -67.73
CA ALA A 753 19.63 -43.76 -68.72
C ALA A 753 19.45 -42.30 -69.18
N THR A 754 18.26 -41.69 -69.07
CA THR A 754 18.00 -40.36 -69.68
C THR A 754 17.52 -39.30 -68.70
N GLY A 755 17.06 -39.66 -67.49
CA GLY A 755 16.52 -38.70 -66.52
C GLY A 755 15.25 -37.96 -66.99
N VAL A 756 14.74 -38.27 -68.18
CA VAL A 756 13.52 -37.69 -68.74
C VAL A 756 12.32 -38.49 -68.27
N VAL A 757 11.46 -37.85 -67.49
CA VAL A 757 10.16 -38.36 -67.03
C VAL A 757 9.20 -38.34 -68.22
N THR A 758 8.89 -39.50 -68.80
CA THR A 758 8.06 -39.57 -70.02
C THR A 758 6.54 -39.58 -69.76
N ASN A 759 6.04 -39.43 -68.53
CA ASN A 759 4.60 -39.26 -68.28
C ASN A 759 4.26 -38.78 -66.84
N PRO A 760 4.24 -37.47 -66.55
CA PRO A 760 3.65 -36.92 -65.31
C PRO A 760 2.18 -37.35 -65.11
N ASP A 761 1.48 -37.62 -66.21
CA ASP A 761 0.10 -38.09 -66.26
C ASP A 761 -0.11 -39.42 -65.50
N ARG A 762 0.92 -40.29 -65.40
CA ARG A 762 0.81 -41.56 -64.67
C ARG A 762 0.81 -41.38 -63.16
N ILE A 763 1.56 -40.41 -62.64
CA ILE A 763 1.59 -40.10 -61.20
C ILE A 763 0.26 -39.45 -60.80
N GLN A 764 -0.24 -38.53 -61.63
CA GLN A 764 -1.56 -37.93 -61.44
C GLN A 764 -2.67 -38.98 -61.54
N ALA A 765 -2.62 -39.89 -62.51
CA ALA A 765 -3.58 -40.99 -62.64
C ALA A 765 -3.55 -41.94 -61.42
N GLY A 766 -2.37 -42.23 -60.88
CA GLY A 766 -2.22 -43.00 -59.64
C GLY A 766 -2.84 -42.30 -58.43
N LEU A 767 -2.59 -41.01 -58.26
CA LEU A 767 -3.19 -40.19 -57.20
C LEU A 767 -4.71 -40.09 -57.36
N LEU A 768 -5.20 -39.90 -58.59
CA LEU A 768 -6.63 -39.90 -58.93
C LEU A 768 -7.29 -41.25 -58.63
N ALA A 769 -6.61 -42.38 -58.90
CA ALA A 769 -7.13 -43.71 -58.58
C ALA A 769 -7.27 -43.90 -57.06
N VAL A 770 -6.26 -43.47 -56.28
CA VAL A 770 -6.33 -43.54 -54.81
C VAL A 770 -7.40 -42.60 -54.25
N ALA A 771 -7.50 -41.37 -54.78
CA ALA A 771 -8.57 -40.43 -54.43
C ALA A 771 -9.96 -40.97 -54.80
N GLY A 772 -10.08 -41.69 -55.91
CA GLY A 772 -11.31 -42.35 -56.35
C GLY A 772 -11.73 -43.49 -55.43
N ILE A 773 -10.80 -44.38 -55.05
CA ILE A 773 -11.06 -45.44 -54.06
C ILE A 773 -11.49 -44.83 -52.73
N PHE A 774 -10.82 -43.76 -52.31
CA PHE A 774 -11.19 -43.02 -51.11
C PHE A 774 -12.60 -42.41 -51.21
N GLY A 775 -12.93 -41.77 -52.34
CA GLY A 775 -14.25 -41.22 -52.61
C GLY A 775 -15.35 -42.28 -52.53
N VAL A 776 -15.09 -43.49 -53.03
CA VAL A 776 -16.00 -44.64 -52.90
C VAL A 776 -16.21 -45.03 -51.43
N VAL A 777 -15.16 -45.11 -50.63
CA VAL A 777 -15.26 -45.46 -49.20
C VAL A 777 -16.09 -44.42 -48.44
N VAL A 778 -15.87 -43.13 -48.70
CA VAL A 778 -16.64 -42.06 -48.08
C VAL A 778 -18.09 -42.05 -48.56
N ALA A 779 -18.33 -42.29 -49.86
CA ALA A 779 -19.68 -42.40 -50.40
C ALA A 779 -20.46 -43.59 -49.80
N VAL A 780 -19.81 -44.74 -49.64
CA VAL A 780 -20.40 -45.91 -48.95
C VAL A 780 -20.71 -45.58 -47.48
N GLY A 781 -19.80 -44.88 -46.79
CA GLY A 781 -20.04 -44.39 -45.44
C GLY A 781 -21.23 -43.43 -45.34
N PHE A 782 -21.33 -42.45 -46.25
CA PHE A 782 -22.43 -41.51 -46.33
C PHE A 782 -23.77 -42.20 -46.63
N MET A 783 -23.79 -43.08 -47.63
CA MET A 783 -24.97 -43.87 -47.99
C MET A 783 -25.42 -44.73 -46.80
N ARG A 784 -24.50 -45.27 -46.00
CA ARG A 784 -24.89 -45.99 -44.78
C ARG A 784 -25.49 -45.07 -43.72
N LEU A 785 -24.92 -43.88 -43.49
CA LEU A 785 -25.52 -42.89 -42.59
C LEU A 785 -26.93 -42.51 -43.05
N TRP A 786 -27.14 -42.44 -44.37
CA TRP A 786 -28.45 -42.17 -44.98
C TRP A 786 -29.50 -43.22 -44.60
N TRP A 787 -29.14 -44.50 -44.58
CA TRP A 787 -30.07 -45.57 -44.21
C TRP A 787 -30.35 -45.67 -42.70
N ASN A 788 -29.48 -45.15 -41.83
CA ASN A 788 -29.67 -45.24 -40.38
C ASN A 788 -30.75 -44.24 -39.87
N PRO A 789 -31.90 -44.71 -39.34
CA PRO A 789 -32.98 -43.83 -38.89
C PRO A 789 -32.62 -42.95 -37.69
N LEU A 790 -31.75 -43.42 -36.79
CA LEU A 790 -31.30 -42.65 -35.62
C LEU A 790 -30.47 -41.44 -36.04
N MET A 791 -29.65 -41.60 -37.08
CA MET A 791 -28.80 -40.52 -37.62
C MET A 791 -29.60 -39.48 -38.41
N ARG A 792 -30.77 -39.87 -38.92
CA ARG A 792 -31.66 -39.01 -39.74
C ARG A 792 -32.44 -38.01 -38.91
N ARG A 793 -33.04 -38.44 -37.79
CA ARG A 793 -34.04 -37.63 -37.06
C ARG A 793 -33.47 -36.78 -35.93
N GLY A 794 -32.23 -37.03 -35.50
CA GLY A 794 -31.75 -36.52 -34.21
C GLY A 794 -32.54 -37.15 -33.05
N ASP A 795 -32.07 -37.01 -31.82
CA ASP A 795 -32.72 -37.63 -30.66
C ASP A 795 -33.98 -36.83 -30.27
N PRO A 796 -35.22 -37.32 -30.54
CA PRO A 796 -36.45 -36.54 -30.30
C PRO A 796 -36.76 -36.38 -28.81
N GLY A 797 -36.10 -37.15 -27.92
CA GLY A 797 -36.35 -37.18 -26.48
C GLY A 797 -35.68 -36.07 -25.67
N LYS A 798 -34.63 -35.41 -26.20
CA LYS A 798 -33.97 -34.27 -25.54
C LYS A 798 -34.69 -32.96 -25.90
N GLY A 799 -35.96 -32.86 -25.49
CA GLY A 799 -36.92 -31.81 -25.86
C GLY A 799 -36.70 -30.41 -25.30
N TRP A 800 -35.47 -30.00 -24.99
CA TRP A 800 -35.18 -28.64 -24.51
C TRP A 800 -34.19 -27.93 -25.43
N THR A 801 -34.72 -27.16 -26.37
CA THR A 801 -33.95 -26.22 -27.20
C THR A 801 -34.19 -24.81 -26.64
N PRO A 802 -33.17 -24.13 -26.08
CA PRO A 802 -33.35 -22.74 -25.66
C PRO A 802 -33.71 -21.89 -26.90
N PRO A 803 -34.58 -20.88 -26.74
CA PRO A 803 -34.96 -19.98 -27.85
C PRO A 803 -33.77 -19.17 -28.37
N THR A 804 -32.70 -19.06 -27.58
CA THR A 804 -31.47 -18.33 -27.88
C THR A 804 -30.24 -19.19 -27.57
N ALA A 805 -29.26 -19.18 -28.48
CA ALA A 805 -27.96 -19.80 -28.24
C ALA A 805 -27.26 -19.07 -27.07
N ARG A 806 -26.78 -19.81 -26.08
CA ARG A 806 -25.93 -19.26 -25.03
C ARG A 806 -24.58 -18.85 -25.61
N ILE A 807 -23.96 -17.81 -25.05
CA ILE A 807 -22.62 -17.37 -25.45
C ILE A 807 -21.61 -18.35 -24.82
N THR A 808 -21.39 -19.48 -25.48
CA THR A 808 -20.41 -20.50 -25.08
C THR A 808 -19.45 -20.77 -26.23
N TRP A 809 -18.25 -21.26 -25.91
CA TRP A 809 -17.24 -21.62 -26.93
C TRP A 809 -17.76 -22.54 -28.03
N PRO A 810 -18.47 -23.65 -27.73
CA PRO A 810 -18.99 -24.54 -28.78
C PRO A 810 -19.96 -23.83 -29.73
N ASN A 811 -20.85 -22.98 -29.20
CA ASN A 811 -21.81 -22.22 -30.01
C ASN A 811 -21.12 -21.17 -30.90
N LEU A 812 -20.12 -20.46 -30.35
CA LEU A 812 -19.34 -19.50 -31.12
C LEU A 812 -18.54 -20.21 -32.22
N LEU A 813 -17.87 -21.32 -31.89
CA LEU A 813 -17.15 -22.13 -32.87
C LEU A 813 -18.09 -22.64 -33.97
N ALA A 814 -19.30 -23.10 -33.62
CA ALA A 814 -20.30 -23.54 -34.59
C ALA A 814 -20.69 -22.42 -35.56
N LEU A 815 -20.94 -21.21 -35.06
CA LEU A 815 -21.27 -20.06 -35.89
C LEU A 815 -20.09 -19.63 -36.77
N THR A 816 -18.87 -19.60 -36.22
CA THR A 816 -17.66 -19.29 -37.01
C THR A 816 -17.39 -20.33 -38.09
N THR A 817 -17.72 -21.59 -37.85
CA THR A 817 -17.58 -22.68 -38.82
C THR A 817 -18.37 -22.37 -40.09
N ILE A 818 -19.62 -21.91 -39.95
CA ILE A 818 -20.46 -21.54 -41.11
C ILE A 818 -19.76 -20.48 -41.95
N VAL A 819 -19.22 -19.43 -41.32
CA VAL A 819 -18.56 -18.33 -42.03
C VAL A 819 -17.26 -18.78 -42.67
N VAL A 820 -16.38 -19.44 -41.90
CA VAL A 820 -15.05 -19.88 -42.36
C VAL A 820 -15.17 -20.88 -43.51
N GLU A 821 -16.02 -21.89 -43.38
CA GLU A 821 -16.24 -22.89 -44.44
C GLU A 821 -16.77 -22.22 -45.72
N THR A 822 -17.75 -21.32 -45.61
CA THR A 822 -18.30 -20.61 -46.77
C THR A 822 -17.20 -19.86 -47.51
N LEU A 823 -16.38 -19.09 -46.78
CA LEU A 823 -15.30 -18.31 -47.38
C LEU A 823 -14.24 -19.22 -48.01
N GLN A 824 -13.88 -20.33 -47.37
CA GLN A 824 -12.87 -21.26 -47.88
C GLN A 824 -13.35 -22.03 -49.12
N VAL A 825 -14.59 -22.51 -49.13
CA VAL A 825 -15.17 -23.19 -50.31
C VAL A 825 -15.34 -22.20 -51.46
N SER A 826 -15.89 -21.00 -51.20
CA SER A 826 -15.98 -19.96 -52.23
C SER A 826 -14.60 -19.57 -52.79
N ALA A 827 -13.57 -19.45 -51.93
CA ALA A 827 -12.21 -19.18 -52.39
C ALA A 827 -11.65 -20.33 -53.26
N ALA A 828 -11.91 -21.59 -52.90
CA ALA A 828 -11.47 -22.75 -53.68
C ALA A 828 -12.13 -22.80 -55.07
N VAL A 829 -13.40 -22.39 -55.15
CA VAL A 829 -14.14 -22.25 -56.42
C VAL A 829 -13.59 -21.10 -57.27
N VAL A 830 -13.23 -19.98 -56.66
CA VAL A 830 -12.60 -18.86 -57.37
C VAL A 830 -11.22 -19.26 -57.90
N HIS A 831 -10.44 -20.02 -57.12
CA HIS A 831 -9.10 -20.46 -57.49
C HIS A 831 -9.05 -21.22 -58.82
N THR A 832 -10.03 -22.10 -59.09
CA THR A 832 -10.09 -22.85 -60.35
C THR A 832 -10.23 -21.95 -61.57
N SER A 833 -11.00 -20.87 -61.45
CA SER A 833 -11.36 -20.02 -62.59
C SER A 833 -10.38 -18.86 -62.77
N VAL A 834 -9.81 -18.33 -61.68
CA VAL A 834 -8.83 -17.23 -61.74
C VAL A 834 -7.48 -17.68 -62.31
N GLY A 835 -7.14 -18.97 -62.24
CA GLY A 835 -5.92 -19.52 -62.86
C GLY A 835 -5.76 -19.15 -64.34
N HIS A 836 -6.87 -18.97 -65.07
CA HIS A 836 -6.88 -18.59 -66.48
C HIS A 836 -6.93 -17.07 -66.74
N LEU A 837 -7.38 -16.28 -65.76
CA LEU A 837 -7.58 -14.83 -65.89
C LEU A 837 -6.36 -14.00 -65.47
N LYS A 838 -5.20 -14.63 -65.20
CA LYS A 838 -3.93 -13.95 -64.87
C LYS A 838 -3.34 -13.22 -66.09
N GLY A 839 -4.04 -12.21 -66.58
CA GLY A 839 -3.43 -11.07 -67.24
C GLY A 839 -2.67 -10.22 -66.20
N PRO A 840 -1.66 -9.44 -66.61
CA PRO A 840 -0.77 -8.66 -65.71
C PRO A 840 -1.44 -7.50 -64.93
N GLY A 841 -2.77 -7.54 -64.71
CA GLY A 841 -3.53 -6.44 -64.09
C GLY A 841 -4.68 -6.85 -63.16
N THR A 842 -4.87 -8.14 -62.83
CA THR A 842 -5.88 -8.52 -61.83
C THR A 842 -5.43 -8.06 -60.43
N SER A 843 -6.32 -7.34 -59.74
CA SER A 843 -6.04 -6.59 -58.51
C SER A 843 -5.41 -7.47 -57.40
N SER A 844 -4.30 -7.01 -56.83
CA SER A 844 -3.53 -7.67 -55.76
C SER A 844 -4.35 -8.04 -54.52
N ALA A 845 -5.45 -7.35 -54.24
CA ALA A 845 -6.28 -7.59 -53.04
C ALA A 845 -7.12 -8.88 -53.11
N ALA A 846 -7.70 -9.20 -54.27
CA ALA A 846 -8.50 -10.42 -54.44
C ALA A 846 -7.62 -11.68 -54.41
N ALA A 847 -6.46 -11.61 -55.10
CA ALA A 847 -5.45 -12.66 -55.06
C ALA A 847 -4.85 -12.84 -53.65
N ALA A 848 -4.65 -11.75 -52.90
CA ALA A 848 -4.18 -11.82 -51.51
C ALA A 848 -5.24 -12.39 -50.55
N ALA A 849 -6.52 -12.07 -50.74
CA ALA A 849 -7.61 -12.61 -49.94
C ALA A 849 -7.85 -14.11 -50.23
N GLU A 850 -7.75 -14.51 -51.49
CA GLU A 850 -7.79 -15.91 -51.93
C GLU A 850 -6.59 -16.69 -51.37
N ALA A 851 -5.38 -16.12 -51.47
CA ALA A 851 -4.18 -16.69 -50.87
C ALA A 851 -4.27 -16.78 -49.34
N LEU A 852 -4.89 -15.83 -48.65
CA LEU A 852 -5.08 -15.89 -47.20
C LEU A 852 -6.11 -16.97 -46.81
N LEU A 853 -7.23 -17.05 -47.51
CA LEU A 853 -8.33 -17.99 -47.21
C LEU A 853 -7.97 -19.44 -47.53
N LEU A 854 -7.23 -19.67 -48.62
CA LEU A 854 -6.68 -20.97 -48.99
C LEU A 854 -5.31 -21.24 -48.33
N MET A 855 -4.81 -20.27 -47.57
CA MET A 855 -3.51 -20.31 -46.89
C MET A 855 -2.33 -20.54 -47.87
N LEU A 856 -2.41 -20.03 -49.10
CA LEU A 856 -1.42 -20.12 -50.18
C LEU A 856 -0.46 -18.91 -50.18
N GLY A 857 0.13 -18.57 -49.04
CA GLY A 857 1.10 -17.47 -48.95
C GLY A 857 2.53 -17.87 -49.31
N GLU A 858 3.30 -16.94 -49.89
CA GLU A 858 4.73 -17.13 -50.20
C GLU A 858 5.49 -17.66 -48.96
N GLY A 859 6.18 -18.81 -49.12
CA GLY A 859 6.97 -19.43 -48.06
C GLY A 859 6.18 -20.13 -46.93
N SER A 860 4.84 -20.14 -46.99
CA SER A 860 3.98 -20.71 -45.95
C SER A 860 3.61 -22.19 -46.16
N TYR A 861 3.86 -22.76 -47.33
CA TYR A 861 3.45 -24.12 -47.72
C TYR A 861 3.92 -25.22 -46.77
N ALA A 862 5.24 -25.32 -46.54
CA ALA A 862 5.80 -26.33 -45.66
C ALA A 862 5.39 -26.14 -44.19
N PRO A 863 5.48 -24.93 -43.59
CA PRO A 863 4.99 -24.69 -42.23
C PRO A 863 3.53 -25.08 -42.04
N LEU A 864 2.65 -24.71 -42.96
CA LEU A 864 1.22 -25.00 -42.86
C LEU A 864 0.89 -26.49 -43.03
N PHE A 865 1.62 -27.20 -43.89
CA PHE A 865 1.52 -28.65 -43.97
C PHE A 865 1.90 -29.30 -42.64
N TRP A 866 3.03 -28.90 -42.04
CA TRP A 866 3.44 -29.43 -40.73
C TRP A 866 2.49 -29.05 -39.59
N ILE A 867 1.90 -27.85 -39.63
CA ILE A 867 0.83 -27.46 -38.72
C ILE A 867 -0.36 -28.41 -38.88
N ALA A 868 -0.77 -28.73 -40.12
CA ALA A 868 -1.86 -29.67 -40.36
C ALA A 868 -1.51 -31.09 -39.89
N VAL A 869 -0.29 -31.57 -40.11
CA VAL A 869 0.21 -32.84 -39.55
C VAL A 869 0.09 -32.83 -38.02
N ALA A 870 0.50 -31.74 -37.36
CA ALA A 870 0.38 -31.60 -35.91
C ALA A 870 -1.09 -31.57 -35.46
N LEU A 871 -1.97 -30.86 -36.17
CA LEU A 871 -3.41 -30.83 -35.87
C LEU A 871 -4.06 -32.20 -36.06
N VAL A 872 -3.67 -32.97 -37.08
CA VAL A 872 -4.13 -34.37 -37.24
C VAL A 872 -3.60 -35.26 -36.13
N ALA A 873 -2.35 -35.07 -35.68
CA ALA A 873 -1.83 -35.79 -34.53
C ALA A 873 -2.62 -35.46 -33.25
N VAL A 874 -2.91 -34.18 -33.00
CA VAL A 874 -3.77 -33.76 -31.87
C VAL A 874 -5.18 -34.35 -32.01
N TRP A 875 -5.77 -34.30 -33.20
CA TRP A 875 -7.07 -34.94 -33.48
C TRP A 875 -7.04 -36.44 -33.22
N SER A 876 -5.97 -37.13 -33.61
CA SER A 876 -5.80 -38.56 -33.36
C SER A 876 -5.77 -38.87 -31.87
N ILE A 877 -5.13 -38.03 -31.06
CA ILE A 877 -5.11 -38.14 -29.59
C ILE A 877 -6.51 -37.87 -29.02
N VAL A 878 -7.16 -36.78 -29.44
CA VAL A 878 -8.51 -36.40 -28.98
C VAL A 878 -9.57 -37.44 -29.38
N SER A 879 -9.36 -38.18 -30.46
CA SER A 879 -10.29 -39.25 -30.86
C SER A 879 -9.97 -40.61 -30.21
N THR A 880 -8.71 -40.88 -29.85
CA THR A 880 -8.28 -42.16 -29.26
C THR A 880 -8.35 -42.23 -27.75
N VAL A 881 -7.93 -41.18 -27.04
CA VAL A 881 -7.77 -41.23 -25.57
C VAL A 881 -9.04 -41.72 -24.84
N PRO A 882 -10.27 -41.30 -25.20
CA PRO A 882 -11.48 -41.76 -24.52
C PRO A 882 -11.77 -43.24 -24.76
N ILE A 883 -11.25 -43.82 -25.83
CA ILE A 883 -11.39 -45.24 -26.15
C ILE A 883 -10.42 -46.08 -25.29
N VAL A 884 -9.25 -45.51 -24.97
CA VAL A 884 -8.19 -46.19 -24.20
C VAL A 884 -8.50 -46.22 -22.70
N ILE A 885 -9.15 -45.18 -22.17
CA ILE A 885 -9.49 -45.08 -20.75
C ILE A 885 -10.53 -46.14 -20.38
N LYS A 886 -10.12 -47.14 -19.59
CA LYS A 886 -10.97 -48.25 -19.16
C LYS A 886 -12.01 -47.87 -18.11
N ASN A 887 -11.74 -46.81 -17.33
CA ASN A 887 -12.63 -46.36 -16.27
C ASN A 887 -13.62 -45.33 -16.82
N GLU A 888 -14.91 -45.66 -16.85
CA GLU A 888 -15.96 -44.77 -17.38
C GLU A 888 -15.99 -43.41 -16.65
N ARG A 889 -15.66 -43.36 -15.35
CA ARG A 889 -15.61 -42.08 -14.61
C ARG A 889 -14.50 -41.15 -15.12
N ASP A 890 -13.29 -41.68 -15.26
CA ASP A 890 -12.14 -40.88 -15.73
C ASP A 890 -12.36 -40.44 -17.20
N LYS A 891 -13.06 -41.27 -17.97
CA LYS A 891 -13.47 -40.97 -19.34
C LYS A 891 -14.52 -39.87 -19.37
N GLU A 892 -15.57 -39.96 -18.56
CA GLU A 892 -16.59 -38.91 -18.41
C GLU A 892 -15.98 -37.59 -17.93
N GLU A 893 -15.04 -37.62 -16.97
CA GLU A 893 -14.34 -36.45 -16.45
C GLU A 893 -13.47 -35.78 -17.53
N LEU A 894 -12.67 -36.57 -18.27
CA LEU A 894 -11.87 -36.07 -19.39
C LEU A 894 -12.74 -35.45 -20.48
N VAL A 895 -13.84 -36.12 -20.81
CA VAL A 895 -14.80 -35.73 -21.82
C VAL A 895 -15.55 -34.45 -21.44
N ALA A 896 -15.93 -34.32 -20.18
CA ALA A 896 -16.61 -33.14 -19.64
C ALA A 896 -15.68 -31.93 -19.59
N HIS A 897 -14.37 -32.15 -19.64
CA HIS A 897 -13.37 -31.10 -19.53
C HIS A 897 -13.49 -30.05 -20.68
N PRO A 898 -13.65 -28.75 -20.37
CA PRO A 898 -13.92 -27.72 -21.39
C PRO A 898 -12.84 -27.62 -22.47
N VAL A 899 -11.56 -27.73 -22.09
CA VAL A 899 -10.43 -27.66 -23.04
C VAL A 899 -10.47 -28.82 -24.04
N TYR A 900 -10.66 -30.04 -23.54
CA TYR A 900 -10.72 -31.25 -24.36
C TYR A 900 -11.89 -31.17 -25.35
N ARG A 901 -13.05 -30.76 -24.82
CA ARG A 901 -14.29 -30.56 -25.55
C ARG A 901 -14.15 -29.51 -26.65
N ASN A 902 -13.69 -28.32 -26.31
CA ASN A 902 -13.55 -27.21 -27.25
C ASN A 902 -12.47 -27.49 -28.30
N LEU A 903 -11.39 -28.20 -27.94
CA LEU A 903 -10.35 -28.61 -28.87
C LEU A 903 -10.87 -29.63 -29.88
N GLY A 904 -11.58 -30.66 -29.42
CA GLY A 904 -12.23 -31.63 -30.30
C GLY A 904 -13.25 -30.97 -31.24
N TYR A 905 -14.03 -30.01 -30.72
CA TYR A 905 -14.97 -29.24 -31.52
C TYR A 905 -14.27 -28.35 -32.55
N ALA A 906 -13.24 -27.61 -32.15
CA ALA A 906 -12.47 -26.74 -33.04
C ALA A 906 -11.80 -27.52 -34.19
N LEU A 907 -11.22 -28.68 -33.90
CA LEU A 907 -10.56 -29.54 -34.89
C LEU A 907 -11.55 -30.20 -35.86
N SER A 908 -12.72 -30.63 -35.38
CA SER A 908 -13.73 -31.31 -36.19
C SER A 908 -14.69 -30.40 -36.95
N GLN A 909 -14.73 -29.11 -36.61
CA GLN A 909 -15.67 -28.14 -37.19
C GLN A 909 -14.90 -26.99 -37.90
N PRO A 910 -14.55 -25.84 -37.27
CA PRO A 910 -14.02 -24.68 -38.00
C PRO A 910 -12.66 -24.93 -38.65
N LEU A 911 -11.84 -25.85 -38.11
CA LEU A 911 -10.55 -26.19 -38.68
C LEU A 911 -10.62 -27.38 -39.65
N PHE A 912 -11.76 -28.06 -39.80
CA PHE A 912 -11.89 -29.25 -40.63
C PHE A 912 -11.40 -29.01 -42.06
N LEU A 913 -11.96 -27.99 -42.71
CA LEU A 913 -11.61 -27.68 -44.10
C LEU A 913 -10.20 -27.09 -44.22
N SER A 914 -9.75 -26.35 -43.21
CA SER A 914 -8.37 -25.82 -43.15
C SER A 914 -7.32 -26.93 -43.08
N ILE A 915 -7.58 -27.98 -42.29
CA ILE A 915 -6.72 -29.16 -42.18
C ILE A 915 -6.72 -29.91 -43.51
N VAL A 916 -7.89 -30.14 -44.11
CA VAL A 916 -8.02 -30.76 -45.45
C VAL A 916 -7.23 -30.00 -46.50
N LEU A 917 -7.43 -28.67 -46.59
CA LEU A 917 -6.71 -27.79 -47.51
C LEU A 917 -5.18 -27.93 -47.36
N CYS A 918 -4.68 -27.90 -46.14
CA CYS A 918 -3.24 -27.98 -45.88
C CYS A 918 -2.65 -29.37 -46.16
N LEU A 919 -3.40 -30.46 -45.92
CA LEU A 919 -2.97 -31.83 -46.23
C LEU A 919 -3.01 -32.16 -47.73
N VAL A 920 -3.79 -31.41 -48.51
CA VAL A 920 -3.87 -31.55 -49.98
C VAL A 920 -2.74 -30.81 -50.71
N LYS A 921 -2.10 -29.83 -50.06
CA LYS A 921 -1.00 -29.04 -50.66
C LYS A 921 0.13 -29.86 -51.30
N PRO A 922 0.60 -30.99 -50.72
CA PRO A 922 1.59 -31.86 -51.35
C PRO A 922 1.27 -32.24 -52.80
N PHE A 923 -0.01 -32.39 -53.13
CA PHE A 923 -0.43 -32.81 -54.46
C PHE A 923 -0.58 -31.66 -55.45
N HIS A 924 -0.59 -30.41 -54.97
CA HIS A 924 -0.70 -29.20 -55.77
C HIS A 924 0.67 -28.67 -56.23
N CYS A 925 1.73 -29.44 -56.02
CA CYS A 925 3.09 -29.08 -56.40
C CYS A 925 3.55 -29.88 -57.61
N ASN A 926 4.13 -29.17 -58.57
CA ASN A 926 4.80 -29.73 -59.71
C ASN A 926 6.19 -30.21 -59.30
N TYR A 927 6.40 -31.51 -59.48
CA TYR A 927 7.64 -32.19 -59.18
C TYR A 927 8.47 -32.26 -60.45
N GLY A 928 9.48 -31.38 -60.57
CA GLY A 928 10.43 -31.43 -61.68
C GLY A 928 11.16 -32.78 -61.75
N SER A 929 11.70 -33.12 -62.93
CA SER A 929 12.40 -34.38 -63.20
C SER A 929 13.51 -34.65 -62.17
N VAL A 930 13.45 -35.80 -61.51
CA VAL A 930 14.41 -36.27 -60.49
C VAL A 930 15.82 -36.33 -61.09
N GLY A 931 16.73 -35.44 -60.67
CA GLY A 931 18.13 -35.47 -61.08
C GLY A 931 18.95 -34.21 -60.81
N VAL A 932 18.32 -33.05 -60.59
CA VAL A 932 19.00 -31.80 -60.19
C VAL A 932 18.26 -31.24 -58.98
N SER A 933 18.97 -30.52 -58.10
CA SER A 933 18.52 -29.89 -56.85
C SER A 933 17.40 -28.84 -57.00
N GLU A 934 16.56 -28.93 -58.03
CA GLU A 934 15.50 -27.98 -58.27
C GLU A 934 14.35 -28.20 -57.27
N PRO A 935 13.90 -27.15 -56.58
CA PRO A 935 12.77 -27.21 -55.68
C PRO A 935 11.48 -27.57 -56.43
N ALA A 936 10.61 -28.38 -55.81
CA ALA A 936 9.25 -28.56 -56.32
C ALA A 936 8.56 -27.19 -56.36
N ARG A 937 7.83 -26.88 -57.42
CA ARG A 937 7.17 -25.57 -57.60
C ARG A 937 5.66 -25.70 -57.59
N VAL A 938 4.92 -24.71 -57.11
CA VAL A 938 3.46 -24.77 -57.08
C VAL A 938 2.90 -24.78 -58.51
N VAL A 939 1.92 -25.66 -58.82
CA VAL A 939 1.35 -25.79 -60.19
C VAL A 939 0.77 -24.46 -60.69
N SER A 940 0.09 -23.72 -59.82
CA SER A 940 -0.54 -22.43 -60.16
C SER A 940 0.41 -21.22 -60.09
N GLN A 941 1.62 -21.39 -59.52
CA GLN A 941 2.63 -20.35 -59.35
C GLN A 941 4.05 -20.94 -59.42
N LEU A 942 4.61 -21.00 -60.64
CA LEU A 942 5.93 -21.58 -60.90
C LEU A 942 7.10 -20.84 -60.21
N SER A 943 6.88 -19.67 -59.62
CA SER A 943 7.86 -18.92 -58.83
C SER A 943 8.00 -19.42 -57.39
N GLU A 944 6.95 -20.05 -56.83
CA GLU A 944 6.95 -20.50 -55.45
C GLU A 944 7.50 -21.92 -55.32
N THR A 945 8.43 -22.10 -54.37
CA THR A 945 9.01 -23.40 -54.05
C THR A 945 8.22 -24.06 -52.92
N CYS A 946 7.69 -25.26 -53.17
CA CYS A 946 6.94 -26.04 -52.19
C CYS A 946 7.84 -26.65 -51.11
N TRP A 947 8.87 -27.41 -51.50
CA TRP A 947 9.89 -27.99 -50.62
C TRP A 947 11.10 -28.46 -51.44
N VAL A 948 12.23 -28.67 -50.74
CA VAL A 948 13.50 -29.13 -51.29
C VAL A 948 13.78 -30.54 -50.76
N GLY A 949 13.75 -31.57 -51.62
CA GLY A 949 13.91 -32.98 -51.25
C GLY A 949 12.65 -33.61 -50.59
N ALA A 950 12.57 -34.95 -50.54
CA ALA A 950 11.49 -35.75 -49.93
C ALA A 950 10.06 -35.64 -50.54
N GLN A 951 9.96 -35.19 -51.79
CA GLN A 951 8.73 -34.99 -52.57
C GLN A 951 7.70 -36.14 -52.49
N VAL A 952 8.19 -37.35 -52.78
CA VAL A 952 7.42 -38.60 -52.82
C VAL A 952 6.88 -38.98 -51.44
N GLY A 953 7.70 -38.79 -50.40
CA GLY A 953 7.32 -39.08 -49.01
C GLY A 953 6.25 -38.13 -48.48
N MET A 954 6.37 -36.83 -48.79
CA MET A 954 5.41 -35.82 -48.31
C MET A 954 4.01 -36.01 -48.91
N SER A 955 3.92 -36.35 -50.21
CA SER A 955 2.64 -36.70 -50.83
C SER A 955 2.00 -37.95 -50.24
N ALA A 956 2.79 -39.01 -50.00
CA ALA A 956 2.27 -40.23 -49.38
C ALA A 956 1.80 -39.99 -47.94
N VAL A 957 2.55 -39.22 -47.15
CA VAL A 957 2.18 -38.83 -45.78
C VAL A 957 0.94 -37.93 -45.79
N GLY A 958 0.87 -36.94 -46.67
CA GLY A 958 -0.30 -36.09 -46.84
C GLY A 958 -1.56 -36.91 -47.16
N LEU A 959 -1.45 -37.90 -48.06
CA LEU A 959 -2.59 -38.73 -48.47
C LEU A 959 -3.05 -39.63 -47.34
N LEU A 960 -2.09 -40.25 -46.64
CA LEU A 960 -2.34 -41.09 -45.49
C LEU A 960 -3.06 -40.31 -44.38
N LEU A 961 -2.55 -39.13 -44.03
CA LEU A 961 -3.11 -38.29 -42.98
C LEU A 961 -4.45 -37.68 -43.38
N LEU A 962 -4.63 -37.30 -44.65
CA LEU A 962 -5.91 -36.83 -45.18
C LEU A 962 -6.97 -37.95 -45.11
N THR A 963 -6.60 -39.15 -45.56
CA THR A 963 -7.46 -40.34 -45.50
C THR A 963 -7.84 -40.64 -44.06
N PHE A 964 -6.85 -40.68 -43.17
CA PHE A 964 -7.08 -40.88 -41.74
C PHE A 964 -8.00 -39.81 -41.15
N PHE A 965 -7.71 -38.53 -41.38
CA PHE A 965 -8.46 -37.41 -40.82
C PHE A 965 -9.90 -37.37 -41.32
N LEU A 966 -10.13 -37.53 -42.62
CA LEU A 966 -11.46 -37.55 -43.20
C LEU A 966 -12.26 -38.77 -42.74
N LEU A 967 -11.65 -39.95 -42.72
CA LEU A 967 -12.34 -41.17 -42.28
C LEU A 967 -12.74 -41.07 -40.81
N THR A 968 -11.85 -40.59 -39.94
CA THR A 968 -12.15 -40.42 -38.52
C THR A 968 -13.14 -39.29 -38.25
N SER A 969 -13.08 -38.18 -38.99
CA SER A 969 -13.99 -37.04 -38.79
C SER A 969 -15.40 -37.28 -39.37
N LEU A 970 -15.49 -37.92 -40.54
CA LEU A 970 -16.76 -38.18 -41.23
C LEU A 970 -17.46 -39.45 -40.72
N LEU A 971 -16.70 -40.51 -40.41
CA LEU A 971 -17.25 -41.81 -40.02
C LEU A 971 -17.32 -42.03 -38.51
N MET A 972 -16.93 -41.04 -37.69
CA MET A 972 -17.18 -41.09 -36.26
C MET A 972 -18.69 -41.22 -35.99
N SER A 973 -19.14 -42.45 -35.76
CA SER A 973 -20.50 -42.80 -35.40
C SER A 973 -20.78 -42.35 -33.95
N PRO A 974 -21.98 -41.84 -33.63
CA PRO A 974 -22.48 -41.70 -32.26
C PRO A 974 -22.32 -42.95 -31.39
N ALA A 975 -22.32 -44.14 -31.98
CA ALA A 975 -22.14 -45.40 -31.25
C ALA A 975 -20.71 -45.58 -30.67
N CYS A 976 -19.69 -44.88 -31.19
CA CYS A 976 -18.31 -44.94 -30.69
C CYS A 976 -18.07 -44.03 -29.46
N GLY A 977 -19.11 -43.57 -28.77
CA GLY A 977 -19.02 -42.78 -27.52
C GLY A 977 -18.66 -41.31 -27.72
N LEU A 978 -17.74 -40.97 -28.62
CA LEU A 978 -17.29 -39.57 -28.83
C LEU A 978 -18.33 -38.62 -29.43
N ARG A 979 -19.36 -39.12 -30.13
CA ARG A 979 -20.49 -38.30 -30.58
C ARG A 979 -21.66 -38.28 -29.58
N CYS A 980 -21.79 -39.27 -28.69
CA CYS A 980 -22.65 -39.15 -27.50
C CYS A 980 -22.16 -38.03 -26.58
N VAL A 981 -20.83 -37.87 -26.47
CA VAL A 981 -20.21 -36.69 -25.87
C VAL A 981 -20.67 -35.40 -26.55
N GLN A 982 -20.66 -35.32 -27.89
CA GLN A 982 -21.16 -34.14 -28.64
C GLN A 982 -22.63 -33.80 -28.36
N THR A 983 -23.49 -34.80 -28.10
CA THR A 983 -24.89 -34.56 -27.72
C THR A 983 -25.10 -34.13 -26.26
N ASP A 984 -24.08 -34.24 -25.41
CA ASP A 984 -24.06 -33.71 -24.03
C ASP A 984 -23.13 -32.50 -23.87
N MET A 985 -22.40 -32.12 -24.93
CA MET A 985 -21.71 -30.84 -24.98
C MET A 985 -22.78 -29.75 -24.98
N LEU A 986 -22.66 -28.79 -24.07
CA LEU A 986 -23.51 -27.59 -23.91
C LEU A 986 -23.59 -26.66 -25.15
N ALA A 987 -23.31 -27.19 -26.35
CA ALA A 987 -23.59 -26.58 -27.64
C ALA A 987 -25.10 -26.62 -27.89
N ASP A 988 -25.72 -25.45 -27.93
CA ASP A 988 -27.11 -25.27 -28.33
C ASP A 988 -27.26 -25.35 -29.87
N VAL A 989 -26.18 -25.06 -30.61
CA VAL A 989 -26.14 -25.16 -32.08
C VAL A 989 -25.77 -26.59 -32.51
N GLN A 990 -26.78 -27.45 -32.67
CA GLN A 990 -26.58 -28.83 -33.12
C GLN A 990 -27.28 -29.09 -34.45
N TYR A 991 -26.65 -29.93 -35.27
CA TYR A 991 -27.15 -30.40 -36.56
C TYR A 991 -27.28 -31.93 -36.54
N PRO A 992 -28.24 -32.52 -37.25
CA PRO A 992 -28.29 -33.96 -37.45
C PRO A 992 -26.99 -34.47 -38.09
N ALA A 993 -26.48 -35.61 -37.59
CA ALA A 993 -25.21 -36.19 -38.04
C ALA A 993 -25.15 -36.42 -39.55
N LEU A 994 -26.27 -36.86 -40.15
CA LEU A 994 -26.36 -37.06 -41.60
C LEU A 994 -26.26 -35.74 -42.37
N TYR A 995 -26.90 -34.68 -41.88
CA TYR A 995 -26.83 -33.35 -42.50
C TYR A 995 -25.40 -32.82 -42.49
N THR A 996 -24.73 -32.82 -41.33
CA THR A 996 -23.34 -32.33 -41.18
C THR A 996 -22.38 -33.12 -42.05
N THR A 997 -22.48 -34.46 -42.05
CA THR A 997 -21.60 -35.31 -42.85
C THR A 997 -21.82 -35.07 -44.35
N GLY A 998 -23.06 -34.86 -44.78
CA GLY A 998 -23.38 -34.52 -46.17
C GLY A 998 -22.76 -33.20 -46.61
N VAL A 999 -22.89 -32.15 -45.80
CA VAL A 999 -22.29 -30.85 -46.11
C VAL A 999 -20.76 -30.94 -46.12
N TYR A 1000 -20.14 -31.61 -45.15
CA TYR A 1000 -18.69 -31.77 -45.09
C TYR A 1000 -18.12 -32.58 -46.25
N LEU A 1001 -18.85 -33.59 -46.70
CA LEU A 1001 -18.49 -34.33 -47.89
C LEU A 1001 -18.53 -33.44 -49.13
N LEU A 1002 -19.60 -32.66 -49.32
CA LEU A 1002 -19.73 -31.73 -50.44
C LEU A 1002 -18.64 -30.64 -50.41
N HIS A 1003 -18.36 -30.06 -49.25
CA HIS A 1003 -17.30 -29.07 -49.05
C HIS A 1003 -15.91 -29.64 -49.35
N ALA A 1004 -15.60 -30.83 -48.83
CA ALA A 1004 -14.33 -31.51 -49.11
C ALA A 1004 -14.19 -31.84 -50.60
N LEU A 1005 -15.26 -32.33 -51.25
CA LEU A 1005 -15.26 -32.59 -52.69
C LEU A 1005 -15.07 -31.31 -53.50
N MET A 1006 -15.73 -30.21 -53.16
CA MET A 1006 -15.55 -28.93 -53.84
C MET A 1006 -14.15 -28.39 -53.66
N VAL A 1007 -13.54 -28.50 -52.48
CA VAL A 1007 -12.15 -28.10 -52.27
C VAL A 1007 -11.18 -28.98 -53.07
N LEU A 1008 -11.40 -30.30 -53.11
CA LEU A 1008 -10.57 -31.22 -53.87
C LEU A 1008 -10.68 -30.93 -55.38
N VAL A 1009 -11.90 -30.81 -55.92
CA VAL A 1009 -12.12 -30.43 -57.32
C VAL A 1009 -11.56 -29.02 -57.60
N GLY A 1010 -11.66 -28.11 -56.64
CA GLY A 1010 -11.11 -26.76 -56.71
C GLY A 1010 -9.58 -26.75 -56.87
N LEU A 1011 -8.88 -27.55 -56.08
CA LEU A 1011 -7.41 -27.59 -56.13
C LEU A 1011 -6.89 -28.43 -57.30
N PHE A 1012 -7.51 -29.58 -57.57
CA PHE A 1012 -7.07 -30.52 -58.61
C PHE A 1012 -7.60 -30.22 -60.00
N GLY A 1013 -8.70 -29.47 -60.10
CA GLY A 1013 -9.33 -29.10 -61.37
C GLY A 1013 -8.65 -27.92 -62.07
N SER A 1014 -7.64 -27.30 -61.45
CA SER A 1014 -6.89 -26.18 -62.04
C SER A 1014 -6.30 -26.46 -63.42
N PRO A 1015 -5.89 -27.69 -63.81
CA PRO A 1015 -5.45 -27.98 -65.18
C PRO A 1015 -6.60 -27.98 -66.19
N TRP A 1016 -7.85 -28.20 -65.74
CA TRP A 1016 -9.05 -28.40 -66.56
C TRP A 1016 -10.19 -27.47 -66.10
N PRO A 1017 -10.00 -26.14 -66.14
CA PRO A 1017 -10.89 -25.15 -65.50
C PRO A 1017 -12.36 -25.30 -65.92
N GLY A 1018 -12.63 -25.51 -67.22
CA GLY A 1018 -13.99 -25.51 -67.77
C GLY A 1018 -14.80 -26.74 -67.40
N GLU A 1019 -14.15 -27.89 -67.21
CA GLU A 1019 -14.83 -29.08 -66.70
C GLU A 1019 -14.91 -29.04 -65.16
N ALA A 1020 -13.86 -28.54 -64.50
CA ALA A 1020 -13.85 -28.37 -63.05
C ALA A 1020 -14.94 -27.40 -62.57
N SER A 1021 -15.12 -26.25 -63.22
CA SER A 1021 -16.14 -25.28 -62.81
C SER A 1021 -17.57 -25.77 -63.02
N LYS A 1022 -17.83 -26.59 -64.06
CA LYS A 1022 -19.12 -27.30 -64.22
C LYS A 1022 -19.38 -28.28 -63.08
N VAL A 1023 -18.37 -29.07 -62.69
CA VAL A 1023 -18.48 -30.02 -61.57
C VAL A 1023 -18.69 -29.27 -60.25
N LEU A 1024 -17.95 -28.19 -60.02
CA LEU A 1024 -18.12 -27.33 -58.83
C LEU A 1024 -19.51 -26.71 -58.76
N LEU A 1025 -20.04 -26.22 -59.88
CA LEU A 1025 -21.42 -25.71 -59.94
C LEU A 1025 -22.43 -26.81 -59.60
N GLY A 1026 -22.26 -28.01 -60.14
CA GLY A 1026 -23.12 -29.15 -59.82
C GLY A 1026 -23.11 -29.52 -58.34
N LEU A 1027 -21.92 -29.56 -57.72
CA LEU A 1027 -21.75 -29.83 -56.29
C LEU A 1027 -22.35 -28.71 -55.42
N ALA A 1028 -22.15 -27.44 -55.80
CA ALA A 1028 -22.69 -26.30 -55.06
C ALA A 1028 -24.22 -26.22 -55.14
N VAL A 1029 -24.81 -26.54 -56.30
CA VAL A 1029 -26.27 -26.66 -56.46
C VAL A 1029 -26.81 -27.82 -55.62
N LEU A 1030 -26.11 -28.95 -55.59
CA LEU A 1030 -26.49 -30.08 -54.74
C LEU A 1030 -26.48 -29.69 -53.25
N GLU A 1031 -25.49 -28.93 -52.79
CA GLU A 1031 -25.46 -28.41 -51.42
C GLU A 1031 -26.61 -27.42 -51.14
N LEU A 1032 -26.88 -26.50 -52.08
CA LEU A 1032 -27.98 -25.56 -51.97
C LEU A 1032 -29.33 -26.28 -51.84
N LEU A 1033 -29.53 -27.36 -52.59
CA LEU A 1033 -30.74 -28.18 -52.52
C LEU A 1033 -30.77 -29.07 -51.28
N TRP A 1034 -29.61 -29.47 -50.75
CA TRP A 1034 -29.50 -30.33 -49.57
C TRP A 1034 -30.15 -29.71 -48.34
N THR A 1035 -29.90 -28.42 -48.07
CA THR A 1035 -30.43 -27.71 -46.88
C THR A 1035 -31.97 -27.68 -46.80
N PRO A 1036 -32.73 -27.27 -47.83
CA PRO A 1036 -34.19 -27.30 -47.82
C PRO A 1036 -34.77 -28.71 -48.05
N ALA A 1037 -34.07 -29.59 -48.78
CA ALA A 1037 -34.55 -30.96 -48.99
C ALA A 1037 -34.45 -31.82 -47.73
N TYR A 1038 -33.47 -31.57 -46.85
CA TYR A 1038 -33.25 -32.39 -45.66
C TYR A 1038 -34.50 -32.48 -44.74
N PRO A 1039 -35.16 -31.36 -44.36
CA PRO A 1039 -36.40 -31.44 -43.59
C PRO A 1039 -37.54 -32.13 -44.32
N ALA A 1040 -37.64 -31.95 -45.64
CA ALA A 1040 -38.67 -32.57 -46.45
C ALA A 1040 -38.49 -34.10 -46.53
N LEU A 1041 -37.25 -34.57 -46.68
CA LEU A 1041 -36.91 -35.99 -46.83
C LEU A 1041 -36.93 -36.77 -45.51
N HIS A 1042 -36.59 -36.11 -44.39
CA HIS A 1042 -36.38 -36.81 -43.12
C HIS A 1042 -37.32 -36.40 -41.99
N GLN A 1043 -38.22 -35.42 -42.23
CA GLN A 1043 -39.12 -34.87 -41.22
C GLN A 1043 -38.38 -34.37 -39.97
N ALA A 1044 -37.17 -33.83 -40.16
CA ALA A 1044 -36.28 -33.38 -39.10
C ALA A 1044 -35.86 -31.92 -39.35
N ARG A 1045 -35.67 -31.14 -38.28
CA ARG A 1045 -35.14 -29.78 -38.43
C ARG A 1045 -33.65 -29.84 -38.80
N VAL A 1046 -33.20 -28.91 -39.64
CA VAL A 1046 -31.77 -28.80 -40.02
C VAL A 1046 -30.92 -28.49 -38.80
N CYS A 1047 -31.40 -27.63 -37.90
CA CYS A 1047 -30.70 -27.24 -36.67
C CYS A 1047 -31.69 -27.19 -35.50
N CYS A 1048 -31.18 -27.42 -34.28
CA CYS A 1048 -31.95 -27.25 -33.05
C CYS A 1048 -32.46 -25.81 -32.86
N ILE A 1049 -31.72 -24.81 -33.34
CA ILE A 1049 -32.06 -23.39 -33.24
C ILE A 1049 -32.60 -22.88 -34.58
N ALA A 1050 -33.85 -22.42 -34.57
CA ALA A 1050 -34.59 -22.09 -35.79
C ALA A 1050 -33.91 -21.01 -36.66
N TYR A 1051 -33.34 -19.97 -36.06
CA TYR A 1051 -32.73 -18.86 -36.80
C TYR A 1051 -31.34 -19.18 -37.39
N ILE A 1052 -30.72 -20.30 -37.02
CA ILE A 1052 -29.42 -20.72 -37.58
C ILE A 1052 -29.59 -21.46 -38.91
N ALA A 1053 -30.72 -22.14 -39.12
CA ALA A 1053 -30.99 -22.83 -40.38
C ALA A 1053 -30.99 -21.87 -41.60
N PRO A 1054 -31.61 -20.68 -41.56
CA PRO A 1054 -31.47 -19.67 -42.60
C PRO A 1054 -30.03 -19.24 -42.86
N LEU A 1055 -29.21 -19.08 -41.81
CA LEU A 1055 -27.80 -18.68 -41.98
C LEU A 1055 -27.01 -19.71 -42.78
N ARG A 1056 -27.24 -21.01 -42.52
CA ARG A 1056 -26.61 -22.10 -43.28
C ARG A 1056 -27.14 -22.17 -44.72
N PHE A 1057 -28.43 -21.92 -44.93
CA PHE A 1057 -28.99 -21.81 -46.28
C PHE A 1057 -28.33 -20.68 -47.09
N TRP A 1058 -28.17 -19.49 -46.51
CA TRP A 1058 -27.49 -18.37 -47.15
C TRP A 1058 -26.01 -18.64 -47.46
N SER A 1059 -25.34 -19.40 -46.60
CA SER A 1059 -23.98 -19.91 -46.85
C SER A 1059 -23.94 -20.75 -48.13
N SER A 1060 -24.83 -21.73 -48.30
CA SER A 1060 -24.91 -22.54 -49.53
C SER A 1060 -25.34 -21.72 -50.76
N VAL A 1061 -26.21 -20.71 -50.60
CA VAL A 1061 -26.54 -19.76 -51.68
C VAL A 1061 -25.30 -19.01 -52.15
N LEU A 1062 -24.47 -18.52 -51.22
CA LEU A 1062 -23.25 -17.79 -51.56
C LEU A 1062 -22.26 -18.68 -52.32
N ILE A 1063 -22.05 -19.92 -51.88
CA ILE A 1063 -21.18 -20.88 -52.57
C ILE A 1063 -21.69 -21.17 -53.99
N ALA A 1064 -22.98 -21.47 -54.14
CA ALA A 1064 -23.60 -21.72 -55.45
C ALA A 1064 -23.54 -20.50 -56.37
N PHE A 1065 -23.75 -19.30 -55.83
CA PHE A 1065 -23.60 -18.05 -56.57
C PHE A 1065 -22.15 -17.86 -57.04
N THR A 1066 -21.16 -18.06 -56.17
CA THR A 1066 -19.74 -17.99 -56.55
C THR A 1066 -19.42 -18.99 -57.67
N ALA A 1067 -19.87 -20.24 -57.56
CA ALA A 1067 -19.65 -21.27 -58.58
C ALA A 1067 -20.32 -20.95 -59.92
N ALA A 1068 -21.54 -20.41 -59.89
CA ALA A 1068 -22.25 -20.01 -61.11
C ALA A 1068 -21.53 -18.86 -61.83
N VAL A 1069 -21.08 -17.84 -61.09
CA VAL A 1069 -20.32 -16.71 -61.65
C VAL A 1069 -19.01 -17.21 -62.27
N CYS A 1070 -18.29 -18.09 -61.59
CA CYS A 1070 -17.03 -18.66 -62.07
C CYS A 1070 -17.24 -19.50 -63.34
N ALA A 1071 -18.25 -20.37 -63.37
CA ALA A 1071 -18.58 -21.16 -64.56
C ALA A 1071 -19.00 -20.31 -65.77
N ILE A 1072 -19.77 -19.23 -65.55
CA ILE A 1072 -20.13 -18.28 -66.61
C ILE A 1072 -18.88 -17.56 -67.12
N ALA A 1073 -17.98 -17.12 -66.22
CA ALA A 1073 -16.75 -16.46 -66.60
C ALA A 1073 -15.83 -17.37 -67.43
N ASP A 1074 -15.69 -18.64 -67.05
CA ASP A 1074 -14.89 -19.62 -67.79
C ASP A 1074 -15.46 -19.88 -69.20
N VAL A 1075 -16.78 -20.01 -69.34
CA VAL A 1075 -17.44 -20.17 -70.66
C VAL A 1075 -17.21 -18.93 -71.54
N SER A 1076 -17.22 -17.74 -70.94
CA SER A 1076 -17.00 -16.47 -71.63
C SER A 1076 -15.55 -16.35 -72.12
N ALA A 1077 -14.58 -16.68 -71.25
CA ALA A 1077 -13.15 -16.69 -71.59
C ALA A 1077 -12.81 -17.73 -72.68
N LEU A 1078 -13.48 -18.90 -72.65
CA LEU A 1078 -13.38 -19.89 -73.72
C LEU A 1078 -13.88 -19.33 -75.05
N HIS A 1079 -15.01 -18.61 -75.05
CA HIS A 1079 -15.56 -17.99 -76.26
C HIS A 1079 -14.60 -16.93 -76.84
N ASP A 1080 -14.06 -16.05 -75.99
CA ASP A 1080 -13.10 -15.01 -76.40
C ASP A 1080 -11.75 -15.59 -76.88
N SER A 1081 -11.34 -16.77 -76.39
CA SER A 1081 -10.11 -17.45 -76.88
C SER A 1081 -10.30 -18.21 -78.19
N THR A 1082 -11.54 -18.47 -78.59
CA THR A 1082 -11.89 -19.17 -79.85
C THR A 1082 -12.25 -18.22 -80.99
N LEU A 1083 -12.55 -16.96 -80.68
CA LEU A 1083 -12.66 -15.84 -81.63
C LEU A 1083 -11.29 -15.23 -81.89
#